data_AF-A0A8B9JXJ0-F1
#
_entry.id   AF-A0A8B9JXJ0-F1
#
_cell.length_a   1.000
_cell.length_b   1.000
_cell.length_c   1.000
_cell.angle_alpha   90.00
_cell.angle_beta   90.00
_cell.angle_gamma   90.00
#
_symmetry.space_group_name_H-M   'P 1'
#
loop_
_entity.id
_entity.type
_entity.pdbx_description
1 polymer ?
#
loop_
_entity_poly.entity_id
_entity_poly.type
_entity_poly.pdbx_seq_one_letter_code
_entity_poly.pdbx_strand_id
1 'polypeptide(L)'
;MGDIPEFKRGQIVGARLAGASVTKTASLCDASRATVSRVMSAYHQEGPTTSNRINCGRCKRKLSERDVRVLTRIVSKKHKTTSDQITQNLMCTSTLLFPPELSVTTINYCALKPGVSVSLSNPCSSILVLLTLSVLVGHAVVEYGMDFVTAFPVNIASYYPSNVNNTLKITALHSNTKFSVSINGSNFLTEVLNAGQSKSVDLPNEVEEQQLGRSMKSVRITSDNNITVFSISTRGNSVQTNVVQPVSNLGKMYQIPFLNLTELILLLNDYSVSNWTNPSSSSNLNRTYNFFRVLVINAEDKSNMVTVTMTQNQKSTFTLSPFEFILMQGNDSLVKISADANISVLLTHPCLDASYCRCTMVVHQLRPTNLLGNRFLVPPFYITNYSRMFSTSDKIVALQYGSPPFAGSQGLMPSSSNFLPFYQSLKDGFSNITTSQPVSLSLIRHGSLIELIPISMFSACYLVHSTSQTKSLAVIIVETAQVPNMRLNNGQFSPTAVWNAINGTQYSWARVDLSPLKSQVIWHPYSKIAVYVFEKMATGVPYGGPAISVKDNPDPYGCLVSPNLFTVKNESLSWPESRLYCLQKSGYLASPSWPEAQSYMAQQLAADGVNGQAWIGLRRSLLTHEWYWQTGQSLSFSNWDSDQQGGPEKGLCVSVKMDRKGKYGWSTARCCSTLKPMCFIPATYLILTN
;
A
#
# COMPACT_ATOMS: atom_id res chain seq x y z
N MET A 1 53.41 8.33 15.41
CA MET A 1 53.21 6.97 14.83
C MET A 1 53.82 6.89 13.43
N GLY A 2 55.13 6.72 13.29
CA GLY A 2 55.80 6.66 11.98
C GLY A 2 55.58 5.37 11.17
N ASP A 3 56.03 5.42 9.92
CA ASP A 3 56.56 4.30 9.10
C ASP A 3 55.63 3.14 8.69
N ILE A 4 54.31 3.31 8.79
CA ILE A 4 53.35 2.35 8.22
C ILE A 4 52.29 3.12 7.40
N PRO A 5 52.34 3.03 6.05
CA PRO A 5 51.36 3.65 5.18
C PRO A 5 49.92 3.23 5.50
N GLU A 6 48.99 4.18 5.42
CA GLU A 6 47.56 3.98 5.68
C GLU A 6 46.97 2.77 4.93
N PHE A 7 47.37 2.57 3.67
CA PHE A 7 46.98 1.40 2.88
C PHE A 7 47.46 0.07 3.48
N LYS A 8 48.73 -0.03 3.93
CA LYS A 8 49.22 -1.23 4.64
C LYS A 8 48.51 -1.41 6.00
N ARG A 9 48.15 -0.34 6.71
CA ARG A 9 47.30 -0.44 7.93
C ARG A 9 45.93 -1.03 7.60
N GLY A 10 45.27 -0.53 6.55
CA GLY A 10 43.98 -1.05 6.08
C GLY A 10 44.03 -2.53 5.66
N GLN A 11 45.11 -2.96 4.99
CA GLN A 11 45.34 -4.37 4.66
C GLN A 11 45.52 -5.23 5.93
N ILE A 12 46.30 -4.76 6.91
CA ILE A 12 46.52 -5.45 8.19
C ILE A 12 45.20 -5.62 8.96
N VAL A 13 44.43 -4.54 9.12
CA VAL A 13 43.12 -4.57 9.80
C VAL A 13 42.14 -5.46 9.06
N GLY A 14 42.02 -5.32 7.74
CA GLY A 14 41.13 -6.14 6.91
C GLY A 14 41.45 -7.63 7.00
N ALA A 15 42.73 -8.02 6.96
CA ALA A 15 43.15 -9.41 7.11
C ALA A 15 42.86 -9.97 8.52
N ARG A 16 43.01 -9.15 9.57
CA ARG A 16 42.72 -9.55 10.96
C ARG A 16 41.22 -9.68 11.22
N LEU A 17 40.39 -8.77 10.69
CA LEU A 17 38.92 -8.86 10.73
C LEU A 17 38.40 -10.04 9.90
N ALA A 18 39.08 -10.40 8.81
CA ALA A 18 38.83 -11.62 8.04
C ALA A 18 39.39 -12.90 8.71
N GLY A 19 39.78 -12.86 9.98
CA GLY A 19 40.16 -14.02 10.78
C GLY A 19 41.59 -14.54 10.61
N ALA A 20 42.46 -13.87 9.84
CA ALA A 20 43.85 -14.31 9.71
C ALA A 20 44.62 -14.12 11.04
N SER A 21 45.45 -15.09 11.42
CA SER A 21 46.30 -14.98 12.63
C SER A 21 47.41 -13.92 12.45
N VAL A 22 47.92 -13.36 13.55
CA VAL A 22 48.95 -12.30 13.52
C VAL A 22 50.17 -12.68 12.66
N THR A 23 50.63 -13.94 12.74
CA THR A 23 51.72 -14.49 11.91
C THR A 23 51.35 -14.58 10.42
N LYS A 24 50.09 -14.92 10.10
CA LYS A 24 49.59 -14.97 8.72
C LYS A 24 49.42 -13.56 8.15
N THR A 25 48.87 -12.62 8.90
CA THR A 25 48.79 -11.20 8.49
C THR A 25 50.17 -10.58 8.29
N ALA A 26 51.15 -10.88 9.16
CA ALA A 26 52.52 -10.41 9.03
C ALA A 26 53.17 -10.81 7.70
N SER A 27 52.97 -12.06 7.26
CA SER A 27 53.47 -12.55 5.97
C SER A 27 52.63 -12.07 4.77
N LEU A 28 51.32 -11.91 4.92
CA LEU A 28 50.43 -11.44 3.84
C LEU A 28 50.52 -9.93 3.56
N CYS A 29 50.85 -9.12 4.57
CA CYS A 29 50.92 -7.66 4.46
C CYS A 29 52.36 -7.12 4.43
N ASP A 30 53.37 -8.00 4.41
CA ASP A 30 54.79 -7.66 4.47
C ASP A 30 55.08 -6.70 5.64
N ALA A 31 54.89 -7.20 6.87
CA ALA A 31 54.99 -6.42 8.09
C ALA A 31 55.42 -7.28 9.28
N SER A 32 56.17 -6.71 10.23
CA SER A 32 56.55 -7.46 11.44
C SER A 32 55.31 -7.85 12.28
N ARG A 33 55.40 -8.95 13.04
CA ARG A 33 54.32 -9.36 13.96
C ARG A 33 54.02 -8.27 15.01
N ALA A 34 55.06 -7.57 15.47
CA ALA A 34 54.92 -6.42 16.37
C ALA A 34 54.17 -5.25 15.71
N THR A 35 54.44 -4.96 14.43
CA THR A 35 53.70 -3.98 13.62
C THR A 35 52.22 -4.36 13.51
N VAL A 36 51.91 -5.62 13.18
CA VAL A 36 50.52 -6.11 13.09
C VAL A 36 49.79 -5.96 14.43
N SER A 37 50.44 -6.33 15.55
CA SER A 37 49.84 -6.17 16.87
C SER A 37 49.59 -4.70 17.23
N ARG A 38 50.57 -3.82 16.98
CA ARG A 38 50.49 -2.38 17.27
C ARG A 38 49.37 -1.68 16.47
N VAL A 39 49.20 -2.06 15.20
CA VAL A 39 48.10 -1.55 14.35
C VAL A 39 46.74 -2.01 14.87
N MET A 40 46.60 -3.27 15.32
CA MET A 40 45.35 -3.74 15.91
C MET A 40 45.05 -3.11 17.27
N SER A 41 46.06 -2.90 18.13
CA SER A 41 45.86 -2.18 19.41
C SER A 41 45.34 -0.76 19.18
N ALA A 42 45.93 -0.01 18.24
CA ALA A 42 45.42 1.32 17.88
C ALA A 42 43.99 1.25 17.32
N TYR A 43 43.71 0.32 16.39
CA TYR A 43 42.36 0.13 15.83
C TYR A 43 41.29 -0.21 16.90
N HIS A 44 41.66 -0.94 17.96
CA HIS A 44 40.75 -1.25 19.07
C HIS A 44 40.58 -0.13 20.10
N GLN A 45 41.49 0.87 20.12
CA GLN A 45 41.41 2.03 21.03
C GLN A 45 40.84 3.28 20.35
N GLU A 46 41.20 3.53 19.09
CA GLU A 46 40.85 4.72 18.30
C GLU A 46 39.71 4.44 17.29
N GLY A 47 39.38 3.16 17.06
CA GLY A 47 38.39 2.73 16.06
C GLY A 47 38.92 2.74 14.61
N PRO A 48 38.02 2.72 13.61
CA PRO A 48 38.40 2.83 12.20
C PRO A 48 38.90 4.24 11.88
N THR A 49 40.22 4.40 11.70
CA THR A 49 40.86 5.67 11.33
C THR A 49 40.26 6.25 10.04
N THR A 50 39.50 7.34 10.15
CA THR A 50 38.93 8.06 9.01
C THR A 50 39.99 8.85 8.27
N SER A 51 40.37 8.42 7.06
CA SER A 51 41.33 9.17 6.23
C SER A 51 40.72 10.50 5.75
N ASN A 52 41.44 11.61 5.87
CA ASN A 52 41.03 12.92 5.34
C ASN A 52 41.15 12.97 3.81
N ARG A 53 40.25 12.28 3.10
CA ARG A 53 40.18 12.19 1.63
C ARG A 53 38.83 12.68 1.08
N ILE A 54 38.37 13.83 1.55
CA ILE A 54 37.23 14.55 0.96
C ILE A 54 37.64 15.23 -0.36
N ASN A 55 38.89 15.69 -0.50
CA ASN A 55 39.35 16.49 -1.64
C ASN A 55 40.29 15.76 -2.61
N CYS A 56 39.81 14.72 -3.29
CA CYS A 56 40.39 14.25 -4.56
C CYS A 56 39.33 13.59 -5.45
N GLY A 57 38.85 14.32 -6.45
CA GLY A 57 38.03 13.72 -7.51
C GLY A 57 38.81 12.71 -8.35
N ARG A 58 38.09 11.73 -8.92
CA ARG A 58 38.56 10.78 -9.97
C ARG A 58 39.50 9.64 -9.51
N CYS A 59 38.95 8.68 -8.74
CA CYS A 59 39.48 7.31 -8.66
C CYS A 59 38.44 6.31 -9.23
N LYS A 60 38.55 5.94 -10.51
CA LYS A 60 37.71 4.87 -11.10
C LYS A 60 38.17 3.49 -10.61
N ARG A 61 37.23 2.65 -10.16
CA ARG A 61 37.43 1.24 -9.82
C ARG A 61 37.85 0.47 -11.10
N LYS A 62 39.03 -0.18 -11.09
CA LYS A 62 39.60 -0.88 -12.28
C LYS A 62 38.95 -2.22 -12.63
N LEU A 63 37.94 -2.67 -11.89
CA LEU A 63 37.19 -3.92 -12.10
C LEU A 63 35.69 -3.63 -11.93
N SER A 64 34.83 -4.25 -12.74
CA SER A 64 33.38 -4.10 -12.60
C SER A 64 32.86 -4.94 -11.43
N GLU A 65 31.65 -4.63 -10.96
CA GLU A 65 31.01 -5.46 -9.93
C GLU A 65 30.68 -6.88 -10.40
N ARG A 66 30.56 -7.10 -11.72
CA ARG A 66 30.30 -8.43 -12.27
C ARG A 66 31.54 -9.29 -12.13
N ASP A 67 32.71 -8.74 -12.49
CA ASP A 67 34.01 -9.40 -12.38
C ASP A 67 34.36 -9.69 -10.93
N VAL A 68 34.12 -8.72 -10.02
CA VAL A 68 34.31 -8.90 -8.58
C VAL A 68 33.42 -10.02 -8.03
N ARG A 69 32.12 -10.07 -8.40
CA ARG A 69 31.22 -11.14 -7.98
C ARG A 69 31.59 -12.52 -8.56
N VAL A 70 32.19 -12.56 -9.74
CA VAL A 70 32.74 -13.78 -10.37
C VAL A 70 33.99 -14.26 -9.62
N LEU A 71 34.99 -13.39 -9.42
CA LEU A 71 36.22 -13.73 -8.68
C LEU A 71 35.90 -14.25 -7.27
N THR A 72 35.03 -13.58 -6.53
CA THR A 72 34.62 -14.01 -5.18
C THR A 72 33.97 -15.40 -5.18
N ARG A 73 33.20 -15.76 -6.21
CA ARG A 73 32.58 -17.09 -6.36
C ARG A 73 33.58 -18.18 -6.76
N ILE A 74 34.63 -17.85 -7.50
CA ILE A 74 35.64 -18.83 -7.93
C ILE A 74 36.62 -19.11 -6.78
N VAL A 75 37.12 -18.06 -6.11
CA VAL A 75 38.03 -18.17 -4.95
C VAL A 75 37.37 -18.93 -3.79
N SER A 76 36.06 -18.77 -3.58
CA SER A 76 35.33 -19.46 -2.51
C SER A 76 34.94 -20.92 -2.80
N LYS A 77 35.12 -21.42 -4.04
CA LYS A 77 34.67 -22.78 -4.42
C LYS A 77 35.78 -23.80 -4.70
N LYS A 78 37.05 -23.37 -4.91
CA LYS A 78 38.22 -24.26 -4.99
C LYS A 78 39.49 -23.60 -4.43
N HIS A 79 39.93 -24.02 -3.25
CA HIS A 79 41.11 -23.48 -2.53
C HIS A 79 42.49 -23.77 -3.17
N LYS A 80 42.56 -24.47 -4.31
CA LYS A 80 43.80 -24.71 -5.09
C LYS A 80 43.50 -24.70 -6.59
N THR A 81 43.44 -23.51 -7.20
CA THR A 81 43.24 -23.36 -8.65
C THR A 81 44.13 -22.22 -9.15
N THR A 82 44.87 -22.42 -10.24
CA THR A 82 45.77 -21.41 -10.83
C THR A 82 45.03 -20.47 -11.79
N SER A 83 45.65 -19.33 -12.11
CA SER A 83 45.08 -18.24 -12.91
C SER A 83 44.45 -18.72 -14.23
N ASP A 84 45.14 -19.57 -14.98
CA ASP A 84 44.79 -19.88 -16.37
C ASP A 84 43.54 -20.78 -16.48
N GLN A 85 43.28 -21.58 -15.44
CA GLN A 85 42.08 -22.42 -15.33
C GLN A 85 40.80 -21.61 -15.00
N ILE A 86 40.95 -20.37 -14.51
CA ILE A 86 39.83 -19.46 -14.22
C ILE A 86 39.26 -18.89 -15.52
N THR A 87 40.12 -18.58 -16.49
CA THR A 87 39.76 -17.95 -17.78
C THR A 87 38.84 -18.83 -18.63
N GLN A 88 39.03 -20.16 -18.63
CA GLN A 88 38.25 -21.08 -19.48
C GLN A 88 36.82 -21.36 -18.98
N ASN A 89 36.55 -21.24 -17.67
CA ASN A 89 35.29 -21.70 -17.06
C ASN A 89 34.12 -20.70 -17.17
N LEU A 90 34.23 -19.65 -17.99
CA LEU A 90 33.31 -18.50 -17.98
C LEU A 90 32.23 -18.48 -19.08
N MET A 91 32.06 -19.56 -19.86
CA MET A 91 31.30 -19.53 -21.13
C MET A 91 30.03 -20.41 -21.27
N CYS A 92 29.53 -21.10 -20.22
CA CYS A 92 28.28 -21.93 -20.23
C CYS A 92 27.48 -21.74 -18.90
N THR A 93 26.18 -21.35 -18.81
CA THR A 93 24.88 -22.04 -19.07
C THR A 93 24.54 -23.24 -18.14
N SER A 94 23.29 -23.66 -17.83
CA SER A 94 21.94 -23.06 -17.53
C SER A 94 20.99 -24.24 -17.06
N THR A 95 19.66 -24.23 -16.75
CA THR A 95 18.49 -23.30 -16.70
C THR A 95 17.31 -23.94 -15.89
N LEU A 96 16.30 -23.17 -15.40
CA LEU A 96 14.91 -23.59 -15.01
C LEU A 96 14.76 -24.57 -13.77
N LEU A 97 13.59 -24.96 -13.20
CA LEU A 97 12.12 -24.63 -13.32
C LEU A 97 11.35 -24.83 -11.95
N PHE A 98 10.01 -24.88 -11.95
CA PHE A 98 8.99 -25.06 -10.86
C PHE A 98 7.74 -25.81 -11.42
N PRO A 99 6.53 -26.05 -10.78
CA PRO A 99 5.84 -25.55 -9.55
C PRO A 99 5.41 -26.75 -8.61
N PRO A 100 4.20 -26.94 -7.98
CA PRO A 100 2.99 -26.14 -7.61
C PRO A 100 2.70 -26.13 -6.05
N GLU A 101 1.54 -26.31 -5.35
CA GLU A 101 0.11 -26.72 -5.57
C GLU A 101 -0.82 -26.26 -4.37
N LEU A 102 -2.07 -26.76 -4.22
CA LEU A 102 -3.24 -26.29 -3.39
C LEU A 102 -3.44 -26.98 -1.99
N SER A 103 -4.46 -26.75 -1.11
CA SER A 103 -5.61 -25.79 -0.95
C SER A 103 -6.19 -25.72 0.51
N VAL A 104 -6.60 -24.51 0.93
CA VAL A 104 -7.87 -24.03 1.60
C VAL A 104 -8.58 -24.81 2.76
N THR A 105 -9.17 -24.01 3.69
CA THR A 105 -10.08 -24.28 4.86
C THR A 105 -9.41 -24.22 6.25
N THR A 106 -10.03 -23.76 7.36
CA THR A 106 -11.30 -23.01 7.61
C THR A 106 -11.23 -22.22 8.94
N ILE A 107 -12.13 -21.26 9.21
CA ILE A 107 -12.08 -20.30 10.35
C ILE A 107 -13.15 -20.56 11.44
N ASN A 108 -12.81 -20.33 12.72
CA ASN A 108 -13.78 -20.03 13.78
C ASN A 108 -13.16 -19.13 14.89
N TYR A 109 -13.97 -18.42 15.67
CA TYR A 109 -13.52 -17.27 16.51
C TYR A 109 -13.35 -17.55 18.02
N CYS A 110 -12.45 -16.78 18.63
CA CYS A 110 -12.13 -16.50 20.05
C CYS A 110 -12.91 -17.17 21.22
N ALA A 111 -12.14 -17.57 22.25
CA ALA A 111 -12.58 -17.60 23.65
C ALA A 111 -11.47 -17.04 24.59
N LEU A 112 -11.86 -16.31 25.63
CA LEU A 112 -10.95 -15.64 26.60
C LEU A 112 -10.63 -16.54 27.81
N LYS A 113 -9.51 -16.26 28.50
CA LYS A 113 -9.10 -16.96 29.73
C LYS A 113 -9.92 -16.50 30.95
N PRO A 114 -10.30 -17.42 31.87
CA PRO A 114 -10.88 -17.08 33.17
C PRO A 114 -9.80 -16.89 34.25
N GLY A 115 -10.19 -16.35 35.42
CA GLY A 115 -9.50 -16.66 36.68
C GLY A 115 -9.12 -15.51 37.62
N VAL A 116 -10.11 -14.81 38.21
CA VAL A 116 -9.97 -14.22 39.56
C VAL A 116 -11.26 -14.49 40.33
N SER A 117 -11.15 -15.00 41.56
CA SER A 117 -12.28 -15.37 42.42
C SER A 117 -12.49 -14.36 43.55
N VAL A 118 -13.70 -13.85 43.71
CA VAL A 118 -14.15 -13.06 44.87
C VAL A 118 -15.50 -13.62 45.34
N SER A 119 -15.74 -13.59 46.66
CA SER A 119 -16.84 -14.29 47.34
C SER A 119 -18.23 -13.72 47.06
N LEU A 120 -19.22 -14.61 46.93
CA LEU A 120 -20.65 -14.29 46.86
C LEU A 120 -21.26 -14.15 48.27
N SER A 121 -22.02 -13.09 48.51
CA SER A 121 -22.86 -12.95 49.71
C SER A 121 -24.13 -12.10 49.47
N ASN A 122 -25.14 -12.75 48.87
CA ASN A 122 -26.55 -12.34 48.76
C ASN A 122 -26.92 -11.07 47.97
N PRO A 123 -28.20 -10.94 47.53
CA PRO A 123 -28.59 -10.02 46.45
C PRO A 123 -29.50 -8.87 46.91
N CYS A 124 -29.43 -7.72 46.22
CA CYS A 124 -30.62 -6.90 45.98
C CYS A 124 -30.50 -5.97 44.76
N SER A 125 -31.65 -5.61 44.22
CA SER A 125 -31.95 -4.74 43.09
C SER A 125 -30.98 -3.58 42.79
N SER A 126 -30.53 -3.48 41.52
CA SER A 126 -30.31 -2.20 40.83
C SER A 126 -30.33 -2.38 39.30
N ILE A 127 -30.89 -1.39 38.60
CA ILE A 127 -31.10 -1.39 37.15
C ILE A 127 -29.78 -1.03 36.44
N LEU A 128 -29.39 -1.78 35.41
CA LEU A 128 -28.37 -1.34 34.46
C LEU A 128 -28.83 -1.53 33.01
N VAL A 129 -29.19 -0.42 32.37
CA VAL A 129 -29.50 -0.38 30.93
C VAL A 129 -28.19 -0.46 30.15
N LEU A 130 -27.85 -1.66 29.66
CA LEU A 130 -26.72 -1.83 28.75
C LEU A 130 -27.07 -1.28 27.36
N LEU A 131 -26.77 0.00 27.16
CA LEU A 131 -26.70 0.62 25.85
C LEU A 131 -25.68 -0.12 24.99
N THR A 132 -26.15 -0.91 24.02
CA THR A 132 -25.33 -1.52 22.97
C THR A 132 -24.87 -0.46 21.99
N LEU A 133 -23.93 0.39 22.42
CA LEU A 133 -23.18 1.29 21.57
C LEU A 133 -22.23 0.46 20.71
N SER A 134 -22.78 -0.10 19.63
CA SER A 134 -22.03 -0.75 18.56
C SER A 134 -21.21 0.31 17.83
N VAL A 135 -20.04 0.65 18.39
CA VAL A 135 -19.05 1.48 17.73
C VAL A 135 -18.59 0.71 16.50
N LEU A 136 -19.16 1.05 15.35
CA LEU A 136 -18.62 0.71 14.04
C LEU A 136 -17.26 1.40 13.92
N VAL A 137 -16.23 0.72 14.42
CA VAL A 137 -14.83 1.07 14.14
C VAL A 137 -14.65 0.86 12.65
N GLY A 138 -14.81 1.93 11.87
CA GLY A 138 -14.42 1.96 10.48
C GLY A 138 -12.94 1.59 10.39
N HIS A 139 -12.67 0.44 9.82
CA HIS A 139 -11.32 0.05 9.40
C HIS A 139 -11.02 0.80 8.11
N ALA A 140 -9.81 1.29 7.91
CA ALA A 140 -9.51 1.97 6.66
C ALA A 140 -9.52 0.98 5.50
N VAL A 141 -10.14 1.41 4.42
CA VAL A 141 -10.20 0.65 3.17
C VAL A 141 -8.80 0.65 2.55
N VAL A 142 -8.23 -0.54 2.38
CA VAL A 142 -7.00 -0.73 1.61
C VAL A 142 -7.35 -0.90 0.14
N GLU A 143 -6.57 -0.27 -0.74
CA GLU A 143 -6.92 -0.09 -2.16
C GLU A 143 -6.05 -1.00 -3.06
N TYR A 144 -5.71 -2.18 -2.53
CA TYR A 144 -5.04 -3.26 -3.24
C TYR A 144 -5.94 -4.50 -3.33
N GLY A 145 -5.68 -5.37 -4.29
CA GLY A 145 -6.41 -6.63 -4.46
C GLY A 145 -5.88 -7.47 -5.61
N MET A 146 -6.67 -8.46 -6.03
CA MET A 146 -6.34 -9.41 -7.10
C MET A 146 -7.25 -9.31 -8.33
N ASP A 147 -8.35 -8.55 -8.26
CA ASP A 147 -9.27 -8.32 -9.38
C ASP A 147 -9.81 -6.88 -9.31
N PHE A 148 -9.87 -6.22 -10.46
CA PHE A 148 -10.23 -4.82 -10.64
C PHE A 148 -10.99 -4.66 -11.96
N VAL A 149 -11.97 -3.76 -12.00
CA VAL A 149 -12.63 -3.37 -13.25
C VAL A 149 -12.77 -1.85 -13.35
N THR A 150 -12.49 -1.32 -14.55
CA THR A 150 -12.65 0.11 -14.88
C THR A 150 -13.06 0.28 -16.34
N ALA A 151 -13.41 1.50 -16.74
CA ALA A 151 -13.73 1.87 -18.11
C ALA A 151 -13.28 3.33 -18.38
N PHE A 152 -12.96 3.64 -19.63
CA PHE A 152 -12.42 4.94 -20.02
C PHE A 152 -13.46 5.76 -20.80
N PRO A 153 -14.18 6.70 -20.15
CA PRO A 153 -15.07 7.63 -20.85
C PRO A 153 -14.29 8.71 -21.60
N VAL A 154 -14.96 9.40 -22.54
CA VAL A 154 -14.39 10.45 -23.39
C VAL A 154 -13.53 11.47 -22.64
N ASN A 155 -12.28 11.59 -23.09
CA ASN A 155 -11.43 12.73 -22.78
C ASN A 155 -11.64 13.82 -23.85
N ILE A 156 -12.20 14.97 -23.45
CA ILE A 156 -12.65 16.07 -24.33
C ILE A 156 -13.73 15.65 -25.35
N ALA A 157 -13.35 15.26 -26.57
CA ALA A 157 -14.28 15.00 -27.66
C ALA A 157 -13.61 14.19 -28.78
N SER A 158 -14.40 13.36 -29.48
CA SER A 158 -13.92 12.50 -30.57
C SER A 158 -13.13 13.26 -31.65
N TYR A 159 -13.63 14.43 -32.06
CA TYR A 159 -13.04 15.31 -33.07
C TYR A 159 -11.84 16.15 -32.58
N TYR A 160 -11.44 16.06 -31.30
CA TYR A 160 -10.34 16.87 -30.79
C TYR A 160 -9.00 16.41 -31.40
N PRO A 161 -8.18 17.33 -31.98
CA PRO A 161 -7.01 17.02 -32.83
C PRO A 161 -5.76 16.62 -32.01
N SER A 162 -5.94 15.75 -31.03
CA SER A 162 -4.87 15.12 -30.27
C SER A 162 -5.29 13.70 -29.93
N ASN A 163 -4.35 12.77 -30.06
CA ASN A 163 -4.56 11.38 -29.70
C ASN A 163 -4.94 11.27 -28.22
N VAL A 164 -5.82 10.32 -27.92
CA VAL A 164 -6.03 9.83 -26.56
C VAL A 164 -4.79 9.03 -26.17
N ASN A 165 -4.40 9.08 -24.90
CA ASN A 165 -3.57 8.05 -24.30
C ASN A 165 -4.14 7.71 -22.92
N ASN A 166 -4.53 6.45 -22.75
CA ASN A 166 -5.09 5.88 -21.54
C ASN A 166 -4.09 4.88 -20.97
N THR A 167 -3.55 5.14 -19.79
CA THR A 167 -2.49 4.34 -19.18
C THR A 167 -2.95 3.77 -17.84
N LEU A 168 -2.70 2.48 -17.61
CA LEU A 168 -2.78 1.87 -16.28
C LEU A 168 -1.38 1.80 -15.67
N LYS A 169 -1.23 2.35 -14.47
CA LYS A 169 -0.01 2.20 -13.65
C LYS A 169 -0.31 1.17 -12.57
N ILE A 170 0.36 0.03 -12.64
CA ILE A 170 0.13 -1.16 -11.81
C ILE A 170 1.38 -1.40 -10.96
N THR A 171 1.22 -1.56 -9.65
CA THR A 171 2.31 -1.83 -8.70
C THR A 171 2.06 -3.13 -7.96
N ALA A 172 3.03 -4.04 -7.94
CA ALA A 172 2.93 -5.31 -7.22
C ALA A 172 3.42 -5.19 -5.78
N LEU A 173 2.66 -5.75 -4.83
CA LEU A 173 3.06 -5.77 -3.43
C LEU A 173 3.93 -7.00 -3.09
N HIS A 174 3.82 -8.09 -3.86
CA HIS A 174 4.54 -9.35 -3.67
C HIS A 174 5.48 -9.66 -4.85
N SER A 175 6.44 -10.56 -4.67
CA SER A 175 7.39 -10.95 -5.74
C SER A 175 6.89 -12.12 -6.58
N ASN A 176 7.26 -12.13 -7.87
CA ASN A 176 6.72 -13.01 -8.91
C ASN A 176 5.20 -12.86 -9.13
N THR A 177 4.66 -11.67 -8.87
CA THR A 177 3.24 -11.37 -9.06
C THR A 177 2.95 -11.32 -10.55
N LYS A 178 2.16 -12.27 -11.06
CA LYS A 178 1.68 -12.28 -12.44
C LYS A 178 0.35 -11.55 -12.52
N PHE A 179 0.26 -10.56 -13.41
CA PHE A 179 -0.99 -9.87 -13.70
C PHE A 179 -1.34 -9.96 -15.19
N SER A 180 -2.63 -9.86 -15.49
CA SER A 180 -3.15 -9.72 -16.85
C SER A 180 -4.16 -8.59 -16.97
N VAL A 181 -4.15 -7.91 -18.11
CA VAL A 181 -5.09 -6.86 -18.49
C VAL A 181 -5.93 -7.39 -19.63
N SER A 182 -7.25 -7.42 -19.47
CA SER A 182 -8.20 -7.88 -20.49
C SER A 182 -9.17 -6.77 -20.88
N ILE A 183 -9.48 -6.69 -22.17
CA ILE A 183 -10.36 -5.69 -22.79
C ILE A 183 -11.36 -6.43 -23.67
N ASN A 184 -12.66 -6.14 -23.56
CA ASN A 184 -13.71 -6.84 -24.33
C ASN A 184 -13.60 -8.38 -24.24
N GLY A 185 -13.46 -8.89 -23.01
CA GLY A 185 -13.27 -10.32 -22.71
C GLY A 185 -11.95 -10.94 -23.19
N SER A 186 -11.12 -10.21 -23.94
CA SER A 186 -9.90 -10.71 -24.57
C SER A 186 -8.66 -10.27 -23.79
N ASN A 187 -7.72 -11.18 -23.57
CA ASN A 187 -6.45 -10.85 -22.91
C ASN A 187 -5.60 -9.94 -23.81
N PHE A 188 -5.31 -8.72 -23.35
CA PHE A 188 -4.50 -7.73 -24.06
C PHE A 188 -3.02 -7.81 -23.67
N LEU A 189 -2.73 -8.02 -22.38
CA LEU A 189 -1.36 -8.08 -21.87
C LEU A 189 -1.27 -9.04 -20.68
N THR A 190 -0.16 -9.75 -20.54
CA THR A 190 0.18 -10.53 -19.34
C THR A 190 1.66 -10.36 -19.02
N GLU A 191 1.96 -9.97 -17.78
CA GLU A 191 3.28 -9.53 -17.32
C GLU A 191 3.56 -10.06 -15.90
N VAL A 192 4.82 -10.03 -15.47
CA VAL A 192 5.24 -10.46 -14.12
C VAL A 192 6.09 -9.38 -13.45
N LEU A 193 5.78 -9.06 -12.19
CA LEU A 193 6.45 -8.03 -11.40
C LEU A 193 7.02 -8.59 -10.08
N ASN A 194 8.09 -7.95 -9.62
CA ASN A 194 8.64 -8.16 -8.28
C ASN A 194 8.04 -7.16 -7.28
N ALA A 195 8.14 -7.45 -5.98
CA ALA A 195 7.62 -6.58 -4.93
C ALA A 195 8.15 -5.13 -5.06
N GLY A 196 7.24 -4.17 -5.03
CA GLY A 196 7.51 -2.75 -5.18
C GLY A 196 7.83 -2.28 -6.60
N GLN A 197 7.85 -3.15 -7.61
CA GLN A 197 7.96 -2.72 -9.01
C GLN A 197 6.64 -2.15 -9.49
N SER A 198 6.73 -1.11 -10.33
CA SER A 198 5.59 -0.48 -11.00
C SER A 198 5.74 -0.57 -12.51
N LYS A 199 4.67 -0.93 -13.23
CA LYS A 199 4.60 -0.99 -14.70
C LYS A 199 3.53 -0.02 -15.19
N SER A 200 3.86 0.82 -16.17
CA SER A 200 2.88 1.50 -17.01
C SER A 200 2.46 0.57 -18.14
N VAL A 201 1.17 0.49 -18.40
CA VAL A 201 0.53 -0.25 -19.49
C VAL A 201 -0.34 0.75 -20.25
N ASP A 202 0.13 1.18 -21.42
CA ASP A 202 -0.64 2.03 -22.32
C ASP A 202 -1.66 1.18 -23.07
N LEU A 203 -2.92 1.63 -23.09
CA LEU A 203 -4.06 0.90 -23.64
C LEU A 203 -4.36 1.35 -25.08
N PRO A 204 -4.95 0.47 -25.92
CA PRO A 204 -5.39 0.82 -27.27
C PRO A 204 -6.45 1.92 -27.25
N ASN A 205 -6.40 2.84 -28.22
CA ASN A 205 -7.29 4.02 -28.31
C ASN A 205 -8.77 3.64 -28.32
N GLU A 206 -9.08 2.48 -28.88
CA GLU A 206 -10.39 1.88 -29.02
C GLU A 206 -11.08 1.60 -27.67
N VAL A 207 -10.33 1.64 -26.55
CA VAL A 207 -10.86 1.52 -25.18
C VAL A 207 -11.65 2.74 -24.72
N GLU A 208 -11.48 3.91 -25.35
CA GLU A 208 -12.30 5.08 -25.05
C GLU A 208 -13.76 4.83 -25.50
N GLU A 209 -14.73 5.05 -24.60
CA GLU A 209 -16.14 5.01 -24.94
C GLU A 209 -16.73 6.41 -25.11
N GLN A 210 -17.31 6.60 -26.31
CA GLN A 210 -17.84 7.85 -26.81
C GLN A 210 -19.37 7.83 -26.92
N GLN A 211 -19.97 6.65 -27.09
CA GLN A 211 -21.41 6.49 -27.25
C GLN A 211 -22.11 6.24 -25.91
N LEU A 212 -23.31 6.81 -25.75
CA LEU A 212 -24.22 6.45 -24.66
C LEU A 212 -24.86 5.08 -24.96
N GLY A 213 -25.12 4.30 -23.92
CA GLY A 213 -25.65 2.94 -24.04
C GLY A 213 -24.70 1.89 -23.49
N ARG A 214 -24.87 0.65 -23.95
CA ARG A 214 -24.13 -0.55 -23.49
C ARG A 214 -22.81 -0.70 -24.24
N SER A 215 -21.76 -1.14 -23.54
CA SER A 215 -20.45 -1.42 -24.14
C SER A 215 -19.69 -2.51 -23.37
N MET A 216 -18.89 -3.27 -24.11
CA MET A 216 -18.00 -4.31 -23.58
C MET A 216 -16.53 -3.83 -23.43
N LYS A 217 -16.24 -2.54 -23.67
CA LYS A 217 -14.90 -1.94 -23.55
C LYS A 217 -14.37 -1.83 -22.11
N SER A 218 -14.96 -2.54 -21.15
CA SER A 218 -14.44 -2.64 -19.79
C SER A 218 -13.00 -3.16 -19.82
N VAL A 219 -12.17 -2.63 -18.94
CA VAL A 219 -10.82 -3.14 -18.69
C VAL A 219 -10.83 -3.87 -17.36
N ARG A 220 -10.66 -5.20 -17.40
CA ARG A 220 -10.46 -6.03 -16.21
C ARG A 220 -8.97 -6.24 -15.98
N ILE A 221 -8.51 -6.11 -14.74
CA ILE A 221 -7.12 -6.37 -14.34
C ILE A 221 -7.14 -7.44 -13.25
N THR A 222 -6.62 -8.62 -13.57
CA THR A 222 -6.55 -9.78 -12.66
C THR A 222 -5.10 -10.09 -12.31
N SER A 223 -4.85 -10.65 -11.13
CA SER A 223 -3.51 -10.98 -10.64
C SER A 223 -3.53 -12.19 -9.69
N ASP A 224 -2.42 -12.92 -9.60
CA ASP A 224 -2.24 -14.05 -8.67
C ASP A 224 -1.88 -13.61 -7.23
N ASN A 225 -1.47 -12.35 -7.06
CA ASN A 225 -1.12 -11.73 -5.79
C ASN A 225 -1.59 -10.27 -5.76
N ASN A 226 -1.57 -9.64 -4.58
CA ASN A 226 -2.03 -8.27 -4.40
C ASN A 226 -1.24 -7.24 -5.23
N ILE A 227 -1.96 -6.48 -6.04
CA ILE A 227 -1.50 -5.31 -6.79
C ILE A 227 -2.32 -4.07 -6.40
N THR A 228 -1.81 -2.88 -6.71
CA THR A 228 -2.59 -1.63 -6.75
C THR A 228 -2.71 -1.13 -8.18
N VAL A 229 -3.85 -0.55 -8.56
CA VAL A 229 -4.13 -0.08 -9.93
C VAL A 229 -4.51 1.40 -9.94
N PHE A 230 -3.80 2.19 -10.76
CA PHE A 230 -4.01 3.62 -10.92
C PHE A 230 -4.23 3.95 -12.40
N SER A 231 -5.42 4.41 -12.74
CA SER A 231 -5.77 4.79 -14.11
C SER A 231 -5.45 6.26 -14.39
N ILE A 232 -4.88 6.51 -15.56
CA ILE A 232 -4.51 7.83 -16.09
C ILE A 232 -5.18 7.97 -17.45
N SER A 233 -5.86 9.09 -17.73
CA SER A 233 -6.34 9.44 -19.06
C SER A 233 -5.79 10.79 -19.47
N THR A 234 -5.27 10.88 -20.70
CA THR A 234 -4.69 12.09 -21.28
C THR A 234 -5.22 12.32 -22.70
N ARG A 235 -5.53 13.58 -23.03
CA ARG A 235 -5.77 14.02 -24.40
C ARG A 235 -5.43 15.49 -24.55
N GLY A 236 -4.41 15.80 -25.36
CA GLY A 236 -3.86 17.16 -25.43
C GLY A 236 -3.42 17.64 -24.05
N ASN A 237 -4.03 18.72 -23.56
CA ASN A 237 -3.76 19.27 -22.23
C ASN A 237 -4.68 18.75 -21.10
N SER A 238 -5.71 17.96 -21.43
CA SER A 238 -6.67 17.42 -20.46
C SER A 238 -6.12 16.13 -19.86
N VAL A 239 -5.92 16.11 -18.54
CA VAL A 239 -5.35 14.98 -17.79
C VAL A 239 -6.27 14.65 -16.62
N GLN A 240 -6.59 13.38 -16.41
CA GLN A 240 -7.21 12.92 -15.17
C GLN A 240 -6.59 11.63 -14.66
N THR A 241 -6.71 11.44 -13.35
CA THR A 241 -6.22 10.27 -12.63
C THR A 241 -7.27 9.78 -11.64
N ASN A 242 -7.39 8.46 -11.50
CA ASN A 242 -8.31 7.83 -10.55
C ASN A 242 -7.66 6.56 -9.96
N VAL A 243 -7.76 6.39 -8.64
CA VAL A 243 -7.41 5.14 -7.95
C VAL A 243 -8.50 4.12 -8.27
N VAL A 244 -8.15 3.03 -8.96
CA VAL A 244 -9.13 2.00 -9.34
C VAL A 244 -9.34 1.08 -8.15
N GLN A 245 -10.55 1.06 -7.61
CA GLN A 245 -10.89 0.18 -6.49
C GLN A 245 -10.89 -1.29 -6.91
N PRO A 246 -10.35 -2.21 -6.09
CA PRO A 246 -10.49 -3.65 -6.30
C PRO A 246 -11.94 -4.09 -6.11
N VAL A 247 -12.33 -5.21 -6.71
CA VAL A 247 -13.72 -5.74 -6.66
C VAL A 247 -14.21 -6.01 -5.23
N SER A 248 -13.30 -6.23 -4.28
CA SER A 248 -13.57 -6.35 -2.83
C SER A 248 -14.09 -5.06 -2.18
N ASN A 249 -13.75 -3.89 -2.74
CA ASN A 249 -14.13 -2.58 -2.22
C ASN A 249 -15.37 -2.02 -2.94
N LEU A 250 -15.78 -2.66 -4.04
CA LEU A 250 -17.03 -2.38 -4.72
C LEU A 250 -18.22 -2.89 -3.90
N GLY A 251 -19.42 -2.41 -4.23
CA GLY A 251 -20.63 -2.76 -3.49
C GLY A 251 -21.87 -2.86 -4.35
N LYS A 252 -23.01 -2.92 -3.66
CA LYS A 252 -24.34 -3.17 -4.25
C LYS A 252 -25.27 -1.96 -4.24
N MET A 253 -24.87 -0.84 -3.62
CA MET A 253 -25.68 0.38 -3.54
C MET A 253 -24.82 1.62 -3.58
N TYR A 254 -25.11 2.52 -4.51
CA TYR A 254 -24.42 3.79 -4.73
C TYR A 254 -25.43 4.93 -4.72
N GLN A 255 -25.14 5.99 -3.96
CA GLN A 255 -25.88 7.25 -4.03
C GLN A 255 -25.26 8.09 -5.14
N ILE A 256 -26.07 8.63 -6.04
CA ILE A 256 -25.60 9.46 -7.14
C ILE A 256 -25.71 10.93 -6.71
N PRO A 257 -24.66 11.75 -6.85
CA PRO A 257 -24.78 13.17 -6.66
C PRO A 257 -25.64 13.77 -7.77
N PHE A 258 -26.76 14.37 -7.38
CA PHE A 258 -27.42 15.38 -8.20
C PHE A 258 -26.41 16.51 -8.43
N LEU A 259 -26.20 16.90 -9.68
CA LEU A 259 -25.29 17.99 -10.07
C LEU A 259 -25.94 18.78 -11.20
N ASN A 260 -26.64 19.87 -10.87
CA ASN A 260 -27.17 20.80 -11.86
C ASN A 260 -26.01 21.42 -12.62
N LEU A 261 -25.74 20.91 -13.83
CA LEU A 261 -24.60 21.38 -14.60
C LEU A 261 -24.82 22.78 -15.15
N THR A 262 -26.07 23.22 -15.30
CA THR A 262 -26.39 24.60 -15.69
C THR A 262 -25.93 25.57 -14.61
N GLU A 263 -26.27 25.30 -13.34
CA GLU A 263 -25.74 26.06 -12.20
C GLU A 263 -24.22 25.96 -12.12
N LEU A 264 -23.61 24.77 -12.27
CA LEU A 264 -22.16 24.63 -12.23
C LEU A 264 -21.48 25.45 -13.34
N ILE A 265 -21.91 25.34 -14.60
CA ILE A 265 -21.32 26.05 -15.73
C ILE A 265 -21.46 27.58 -15.56
N LEU A 266 -22.62 28.06 -15.09
CA LEU A 266 -22.83 29.48 -14.84
C LEU A 266 -22.05 30.01 -13.62
N LEU A 267 -21.91 29.21 -12.56
CA LEU A 267 -21.16 29.56 -11.35
C LEU A 267 -19.64 29.39 -11.49
N LEU A 268 -19.16 28.63 -12.48
CA LEU A 268 -17.74 28.41 -12.76
C LEU A 268 -17.19 29.47 -13.71
N ASN A 269 -17.81 29.69 -14.88
CA ASN A 269 -17.16 30.35 -16.02
C ASN A 269 -17.23 31.90 -16.03
N ASP A 270 -17.57 32.55 -14.91
CA ASP A 270 -17.53 34.02 -14.72
C ASP A 270 -18.35 34.86 -15.73
N TYR A 271 -19.26 34.22 -16.49
CA TYR A 271 -19.93 34.85 -17.63
C TYR A 271 -21.29 35.46 -17.23
N SER A 272 -21.45 36.76 -17.44
CA SER A 272 -22.72 37.46 -17.14
C SER A 272 -23.85 36.99 -18.07
N VAL A 273 -24.87 36.38 -17.49
CA VAL A 273 -26.04 35.82 -18.22
C VAL A 273 -26.94 36.90 -18.83
N SER A 274 -26.55 38.17 -18.79
CA SER A 274 -27.28 39.31 -19.36
C SER A 274 -27.51 39.21 -20.87
N ASN A 275 -26.67 38.46 -21.59
CA ASN A 275 -26.78 38.26 -23.03
C ASN A 275 -27.25 36.85 -23.44
N TRP A 276 -27.53 35.94 -22.50
CA TRP A 276 -28.13 34.64 -22.84
C TRP A 276 -29.65 34.75 -22.91
N THR A 277 -30.12 35.49 -23.92
CA THR A 277 -31.54 35.43 -24.32
C THR A 277 -31.90 33.99 -24.65
N ASN A 278 -33.11 33.58 -24.27
CA ASN A 278 -33.60 32.20 -24.43
C ASN A 278 -33.27 31.66 -25.84
N PRO A 279 -32.55 30.53 -25.97
CA PRO A 279 -32.31 29.88 -27.26
C PRO A 279 -33.58 29.14 -27.71
N SER A 280 -34.64 29.90 -27.98
CA SER A 280 -35.81 29.42 -28.70
C SER A 280 -35.36 28.94 -30.09
N SER A 281 -35.67 27.68 -30.41
CA SER A 281 -35.55 27.07 -31.73
C SER A 281 -34.14 26.85 -32.36
N SER A 282 -33.08 26.53 -31.58
CA SER A 282 -31.82 26.04 -32.18
C SER A 282 -31.16 24.80 -31.50
N SER A 283 -31.43 23.63 -32.10
CA SER A 283 -30.72 22.33 -31.96
C SER A 283 -30.79 21.57 -30.61
N ASN A 284 -30.91 20.24 -30.71
CA ASN A 284 -30.90 19.32 -29.56
C ASN A 284 -29.50 19.09 -28.94
N LEU A 285 -28.42 19.59 -29.56
CA LEU A 285 -27.05 19.42 -29.04
C LEU A 285 -26.90 20.04 -27.65
N ASN A 286 -27.54 21.19 -27.41
CA ASN A 286 -27.39 22.01 -26.20
C ASN A 286 -27.97 21.40 -24.91
N ARG A 287 -28.58 20.21 -24.94
CA ARG A 287 -28.94 19.45 -23.71
C ARG A 287 -27.99 18.28 -23.42
N THR A 288 -27.32 17.73 -24.44
CA THR A 288 -26.57 16.47 -24.36
C THR A 288 -25.22 16.61 -23.63
N TYR A 289 -24.76 17.84 -23.42
CA TYR A 289 -23.55 18.15 -22.66
C TYR A 289 -23.84 18.75 -21.27
N ASN A 290 -25.12 18.94 -20.90
CA ASN A 290 -25.54 19.65 -19.68
C ASN A 290 -25.74 18.72 -18.46
N PHE A 291 -25.21 17.50 -18.48
CA PHE A 291 -25.22 16.61 -17.31
C PHE A 291 -23.93 15.80 -17.23
N PHE A 292 -23.47 15.49 -16.02
CA PHE A 292 -22.53 14.40 -15.79
C PHE A 292 -23.11 13.10 -16.35
N ARG A 293 -22.26 12.25 -16.92
CA ARG A 293 -22.61 10.88 -17.30
C ARG A 293 -22.32 9.94 -16.15
N VAL A 294 -23.13 8.91 -16.01
CA VAL A 294 -22.98 7.86 -15.01
C VAL A 294 -22.71 6.54 -15.73
N LEU A 295 -21.53 5.99 -15.48
CA LEU A 295 -21.04 4.76 -16.07
C LEU A 295 -21.15 3.65 -15.00
N VAL A 296 -21.99 2.64 -15.26
CA VAL A 296 -22.18 1.49 -14.35
C VAL A 296 -21.60 0.24 -15.01
N ILE A 297 -20.59 -0.37 -14.37
CA ILE A 297 -19.92 -1.60 -14.80
C ILE A 297 -20.37 -2.76 -13.91
N ASN A 298 -20.73 -3.90 -14.50
CA ASN A 298 -20.87 -5.14 -13.75
C ASN A 298 -19.48 -5.68 -13.35
N ALA A 299 -19.24 -5.93 -12.06
CA ALA A 299 -17.92 -6.35 -11.58
C ALA A 299 -17.77 -7.88 -11.44
N GLU A 300 -18.71 -8.67 -11.98
CA GLU A 300 -18.80 -10.11 -11.73
C GLU A 300 -18.83 -10.94 -13.01
N ASP A 301 -18.31 -12.18 -12.93
CA ASP A 301 -18.31 -13.19 -14.00
C ASP A 301 -19.71 -13.75 -14.37
N LYS A 302 -20.78 -13.12 -13.88
CA LYS A 302 -22.19 -13.51 -14.09
C LYS A 302 -23.05 -12.30 -14.43
N SER A 303 -24.19 -12.52 -15.09
CA SER A 303 -25.18 -11.48 -15.33
C SER A 303 -25.72 -10.90 -14.01
N ASN A 304 -25.88 -9.58 -13.95
CA ASN A 304 -26.22 -8.85 -12.73
C ASN A 304 -27.38 -7.89 -13.03
N MET A 305 -28.45 -7.93 -12.23
CA MET A 305 -29.58 -7.02 -12.37
C MET A 305 -29.28 -5.71 -11.65
N VAL A 306 -29.40 -4.60 -12.38
CA VAL A 306 -29.21 -3.25 -11.87
C VAL A 306 -30.56 -2.53 -11.85
N THR A 307 -30.93 -2.02 -10.68
CA THR A 307 -32.07 -1.15 -10.45
C THR A 307 -31.59 0.29 -10.29
N VAL A 308 -32.03 1.16 -11.19
CA VAL A 308 -31.86 2.62 -11.11
C VAL A 308 -33.11 3.21 -10.47
N THR A 309 -32.93 3.99 -9.41
CA THR A 309 -34.01 4.69 -8.70
C THR A 309 -33.90 6.19 -8.93
N MET A 310 -34.98 6.76 -9.44
CA MET A 310 -35.16 8.18 -9.69
C MET A 310 -35.86 8.88 -8.51
N THR A 311 -35.94 10.21 -8.56
CA THR A 311 -36.84 11.02 -7.72
C THR A 311 -38.28 10.50 -7.79
N GLN A 312 -39.05 10.76 -6.72
CA GLN A 312 -40.39 10.18 -6.51
C GLN A 312 -40.41 8.62 -6.42
N ASN A 313 -39.26 7.98 -6.20
CA ASN A 313 -39.10 6.51 -6.12
C ASN A 313 -39.47 5.74 -7.40
N GLN A 314 -39.56 6.40 -8.56
CA GLN A 314 -39.70 5.70 -9.84
C GLN A 314 -38.45 4.83 -10.08
N LYS A 315 -38.66 3.55 -10.43
CA LYS A 315 -37.57 2.59 -10.66
C LYS A 315 -37.54 2.12 -12.11
N SER A 316 -36.33 1.92 -12.63
CA SER A 316 -36.06 1.25 -13.89
C SER A 316 -35.04 0.14 -13.65
N THR A 317 -35.17 -0.99 -14.34
CA THR A 317 -34.35 -2.19 -14.14
C THR A 317 -33.78 -2.69 -15.45
N PHE A 318 -32.52 -3.07 -15.46
CA PHE A 318 -31.87 -3.72 -16.60
C PHE A 318 -30.80 -4.72 -16.13
N THR A 319 -30.57 -5.77 -16.91
CA THR A 319 -29.49 -6.73 -16.66
C THR A 319 -28.24 -6.32 -17.42
N LEU A 320 -27.09 -6.32 -16.75
CA LEU A 320 -25.77 -6.26 -17.38
C LEU A 320 -25.17 -7.67 -17.46
N SER A 321 -24.50 -7.96 -18.56
CA SER A 321 -23.72 -9.19 -18.80
C SER A 321 -22.40 -9.15 -18.01
N PRO A 322 -21.63 -10.26 -17.91
CA PRO A 322 -20.32 -10.25 -17.26
C PRO A 322 -19.41 -9.16 -17.82
N PHE A 323 -18.91 -8.26 -16.96
CA PHE A 323 -18.08 -7.09 -17.29
C PHE A 323 -18.67 -6.07 -18.29
N GLU A 324 -19.91 -6.26 -18.74
CA GLU A 324 -20.64 -5.23 -19.51
C GLU A 324 -20.81 -3.96 -18.66
N PHE A 325 -20.68 -2.81 -19.31
CA PHE A 325 -21.07 -1.53 -18.71
C PHE A 325 -22.12 -0.80 -19.52
N ILE A 326 -22.83 0.10 -18.85
CA ILE A 326 -23.73 1.07 -19.47
C ILE A 326 -23.27 2.49 -19.13
N LEU A 327 -23.05 3.31 -20.17
CA LEU A 327 -22.81 4.74 -20.04
C LEU A 327 -24.13 5.48 -20.24
N MET A 328 -24.69 5.98 -19.14
CA MET A 328 -25.95 6.73 -19.14
C MET A 328 -25.66 8.23 -19.08
N GLN A 329 -26.49 9.03 -19.77
CA GLN A 329 -26.57 10.46 -19.46
C GLN A 329 -27.19 10.61 -18.06
N GLY A 330 -26.59 11.42 -17.20
CA GLY A 330 -27.23 11.81 -15.95
C GLY A 330 -28.47 12.67 -16.19
N ASN A 331 -29.31 12.75 -15.17
CA ASN A 331 -30.53 13.52 -15.16
C ASN A 331 -30.75 14.02 -13.73
N ASP A 332 -31.37 15.18 -13.56
CA ASP A 332 -31.76 15.72 -12.25
C ASP A 332 -32.68 14.75 -11.46
N SER A 333 -33.33 13.80 -12.15
CA SER A 333 -34.09 12.75 -11.49
C SER A 333 -33.23 11.61 -10.90
N LEU A 334 -31.95 11.44 -11.25
CA LEU A 334 -31.17 10.25 -10.86
C LEU A 334 -30.62 10.35 -9.44
N VAL A 335 -31.09 9.46 -8.55
CA VAL A 335 -30.78 9.50 -7.11
C VAL A 335 -29.92 8.34 -6.64
N LYS A 336 -30.26 7.10 -6.99
CA LYS A 336 -29.64 5.90 -6.41
C LYS A 336 -29.54 4.76 -7.42
N ILE A 337 -28.43 4.03 -7.38
CA ILE A 337 -28.23 2.81 -8.16
C ILE A 337 -27.99 1.64 -7.21
N SER A 338 -28.63 0.52 -7.48
CA SER A 338 -28.55 -0.69 -6.66
C SER A 338 -28.52 -1.94 -7.53
N ALA A 339 -27.82 -3.00 -7.12
CA ALA A 339 -27.68 -4.23 -7.89
C ALA A 339 -27.63 -5.50 -7.03
N ASP A 340 -27.92 -6.65 -7.62
CA ASP A 340 -27.93 -7.95 -6.92
C ASP A 340 -26.52 -8.42 -6.52
N ALA A 341 -25.51 -8.05 -7.32
CA ALA A 341 -24.10 -8.39 -7.14
C ALA A 341 -23.22 -7.13 -7.33
N ASN A 342 -21.91 -7.21 -7.11
CA ASN A 342 -21.05 -6.03 -7.07
C ASN A 342 -21.00 -5.28 -8.42
N ILE A 343 -21.06 -3.94 -8.34
CA ILE A 343 -20.95 -3.04 -9.51
C ILE A 343 -19.91 -1.95 -9.24
N SER A 344 -19.32 -1.42 -10.30
CA SER A 344 -18.51 -0.20 -10.25
C SER A 344 -19.32 0.96 -10.81
N VAL A 345 -19.30 2.12 -10.15
CA VAL A 345 -20.01 3.33 -10.63
C VAL A 345 -19.02 4.47 -10.76
N LEU A 346 -18.86 5.00 -11.97
CA LEU A 346 -18.03 6.16 -12.26
C LEU A 346 -18.90 7.33 -12.71
N LEU A 347 -18.63 8.50 -12.12
CA LEU A 347 -19.22 9.77 -12.50
C LEU A 347 -18.22 10.51 -13.41
N THR A 348 -18.66 11.02 -14.56
CA THR A 348 -17.73 11.64 -15.52
C THR A 348 -18.37 12.79 -16.31
N HIS A 349 -17.57 13.79 -16.68
CA HIS A 349 -17.96 14.82 -17.63
C HIS A 349 -16.78 15.18 -18.54
N PRO A 350 -16.95 15.29 -19.86
CA PRO A 350 -15.83 15.51 -20.79
C PRO A 350 -15.24 16.94 -20.77
N CYS A 351 -15.93 17.92 -20.19
CA CYS A 351 -15.55 19.33 -20.22
C CYS A 351 -16.09 20.11 -18.99
N LEU A 352 -15.45 19.94 -17.83
CA LEU A 352 -15.78 20.63 -16.57
C LEU A 352 -14.92 21.89 -16.31
N ASP A 353 -14.28 22.40 -17.35
CA ASP A 353 -13.66 23.72 -17.40
C ASP A 353 -13.86 24.23 -18.83
N ALA A 354 -14.64 25.29 -19.00
CA ALA A 354 -14.88 25.95 -20.29
C ALA A 354 -14.18 27.32 -20.37
N SER A 355 -13.38 27.69 -19.35
CA SER A 355 -12.65 28.95 -19.27
C SER A 355 -11.79 29.14 -20.53
N TYR A 356 -11.96 30.25 -21.24
CA TYR A 356 -11.22 30.56 -22.47
C TYR A 356 -11.32 29.46 -23.55
N CYS A 357 -12.50 28.84 -23.70
CA CYS A 357 -12.77 27.75 -24.64
C CYS A 357 -11.87 26.52 -24.47
N ARG A 358 -11.36 26.30 -23.25
CA ARG A 358 -10.70 25.05 -22.87
C ARG A 358 -11.76 23.96 -22.67
N CYS A 359 -11.31 22.70 -22.63
CA CYS A 359 -12.10 21.60 -22.10
C CYS A 359 -11.17 20.68 -21.32
N THR A 360 -11.58 20.34 -20.11
CA THR A 360 -10.88 19.41 -19.22
C THR A 360 -11.87 18.34 -18.78
N MET A 361 -11.59 17.07 -19.03
CA MET A 361 -12.44 15.99 -18.55
C MET A 361 -12.38 15.88 -17.02
N VAL A 362 -13.39 15.27 -16.42
CA VAL A 362 -13.38 14.77 -15.04
C VAL A 362 -13.91 13.35 -15.04
N VAL A 363 -13.29 12.46 -14.27
CA VAL A 363 -13.77 11.12 -13.98
C VAL A 363 -13.48 10.82 -12.50
N HIS A 364 -14.46 10.23 -11.82
CA HIS A 364 -14.35 9.88 -10.40
C HIS A 364 -15.17 8.61 -10.13
N GLN A 365 -14.52 7.59 -9.57
CA GLN A 365 -15.18 6.38 -9.10
C GLN A 365 -15.87 6.63 -7.75
N LEU A 366 -17.20 6.56 -7.72
CA LEU A 366 -17.99 6.79 -6.50
C LEU A 366 -17.74 5.67 -5.48
N ARG A 367 -17.89 5.97 -4.18
CA ARG A 367 -17.90 4.97 -3.11
C ARG A 367 -19.29 4.36 -2.89
N PRO A 368 -19.39 3.06 -2.57
CA PRO A 368 -20.66 2.44 -2.20
C PRO A 368 -21.13 2.90 -0.81
N THR A 369 -22.42 2.71 -0.52
CA THR A 369 -23.10 3.26 0.66
C THR A 369 -22.54 2.74 2.00
N ASN A 370 -21.84 1.60 2.00
CA ASN A 370 -21.14 1.04 3.17
C ASN A 370 -19.77 1.66 3.45
N LEU A 371 -19.20 2.45 2.54
CA LEU A 371 -17.90 3.13 2.67
C LEU A 371 -18.05 4.66 2.82
N LEU A 372 -19.20 5.12 3.30
CA LEU A 372 -19.50 6.52 3.59
C LEU A 372 -19.02 6.90 5.01
N GLY A 373 -18.68 8.16 5.20
CA GLY A 373 -18.11 8.68 6.46
C GLY A 373 -18.96 9.79 7.10
N ASN A 374 -18.80 9.99 8.41
CA ASN A 374 -19.54 11.02 9.15
C ASN A 374 -18.68 12.18 9.70
N ARG A 375 -17.35 12.08 9.61
CA ARG A 375 -16.38 13.10 10.05
C ARG A 375 -15.29 13.29 9.00
N PHE A 376 -15.04 14.53 8.62
CA PHE A 376 -14.10 14.90 7.56
C PHE A 376 -13.19 16.04 8.02
N LEU A 377 -11.94 16.00 7.56
CA LEU A 377 -10.95 17.04 7.76
C LEU A 377 -10.62 17.64 6.40
N VAL A 378 -11.04 18.89 6.16
CA VAL A 378 -10.93 19.59 4.88
C VAL A 378 -9.75 20.57 4.88
N PRO A 379 -8.65 20.24 4.19
CA PRO A 379 -7.57 21.19 3.95
C PRO A 379 -7.94 22.24 2.90
N PRO A 380 -7.26 23.41 2.90
CA PRO A 380 -7.41 24.43 1.88
C PRO A 380 -6.79 23.99 0.53
N PHE A 381 -7.54 23.21 -0.25
CA PHE A 381 -7.21 22.68 -1.59
C PHE A 381 -7.22 23.76 -2.70
N TYR A 382 -6.43 24.84 -2.55
CA TYR A 382 -6.41 25.98 -3.50
C TYR A 382 -7.82 26.50 -3.81
N ILE A 383 -8.63 26.68 -2.77
CA ILE A 383 -10.07 26.92 -2.86
C ILE A 383 -10.33 28.31 -3.44
N THR A 384 -11.12 28.36 -4.51
CA THR A 384 -11.42 29.56 -5.30
C THR A 384 -12.86 30.01 -5.09
N ASN A 385 -13.22 31.21 -5.58
CA ASN A 385 -14.62 31.66 -5.69
C ASN A 385 -15.53 30.66 -6.41
N TYR A 386 -14.95 29.82 -7.27
CA TYR A 386 -15.59 28.86 -8.16
C TYR A 386 -15.57 27.42 -7.61
N SER A 387 -14.88 27.17 -6.50
CA SER A 387 -14.93 25.87 -5.83
C SER A 387 -16.27 25.69 -5.13
N ARG A 388 -16.86 24.49 -5.13
CA ARG A 388 -18.08 24.16 -4.39
C ARG A 388 -17.92 22.81 -3.71
N MET A 389 -18.61 22.62 -2.59
CA MET A 389 -18.68 21.32 -1.92
C MET A 389 -20.12 20.81 -1.93
N PHE A 390 -20.29 19.53 -2.25
CA PHE A 390 -21.59 18.84 -2.20
C PHE A 390 -21.48 17.56 -1.37
N SER A 391 -22.62 17.08 -0.88
CA SER A 391 -22.75 15.91 0.00
C SER A 391 -23.76 14.94 -0.59
N THR A 392 -23.56 13.64 -0.41
CA THR A 392 -24.49 12.59 -0.87
C THR A 392 -24.92 11.68 0.27
N SER A 393 -26.24 11.51 0.41
CA SER A 393 -26.88 10.63 1.40
C SER A 393 -28.32 10.35 0.98
N ASP A 394 -28.86 9.19 1.35
CA ASP A 394 -30.30 8.89 1.22
C ASP A 394 -31.13 9.29 2.45
N LYS A 395 -30.55 10.10 3.35
CA LYS A 395 -31.16 10.57 4.59
C LYS A 395 -31.09 12.10 4.72
N ILE A 396 -31.90 12.65 5.63
CA ILE A 396 -31.71 14.03 6.12
C ILE A 396 -30.42 14.05 6.93
N VAL A 397 -29.54 15.01 6.64
CA VAL A 397 -28.24 15.15 7.31
C VAL A 397 -28.12 16.53 7.92
N ALA A 398 -28.08 16.61 9.24
CA ALA A 398 -27.55 17.78 9.92
C ALA A 398 -26.03 17.77 9.78
N LEU A 399 -25.48 18.78 9.13
CA LEU A 399 -24.05 19.01 8.93
C LEU A 399 -23.62 20.16 9.84
N GLN A 400 -22.52 20.01 10.56
CA GLN A 400 -21.83 21.07 11.29
C GLN A 400 -20.45 21.27 10.65
N TYR A 401 -19.98 22.52 10.61
CA TYR A 401 -18.75 22.89 9.93
C TYR A 401 -17.96 23.95 10.71
N GLY A 402 -16.65 23.96 10.49
CA GLY A 402 -15.74 24.97 10.99
C GLY A 402 -15.40 24.83 12.47
N SER A 403 -14.65 25.80 12.96
CA SER A 403 -14.27 25.96 14.36
C SER A 403 -14.54 27.41 14.77
N PRO A 404 -14.85 27.71 16.05
CA PRO A 404 -15.12 29.08 16.49
C PRO A 404 -13.99 30.06 16.11
N PRO A 405 -14.30 31.28 15.63
CA PRO A 405 -15.63 31.87 15.54
C PRO A 405 -16.44 31.49 14.29
N PHE A 406 -15.83 30.93 13.25
CA PHE A 406 -16.47 30.65 11.95
C PHE A 406 -17.19 29.29 11.88
N ALA A 407 -17.77 28.86 13.00
CA ALA A 407 -18.54 27.62 13.10
C ALA A 407 -19.99 27.84 12.65
N GLY A 408 -20.61 26.82 12.07
CA GLY A 408 -22.02 26.86 11.69
C GLY A 408 -22.62 25.48 11.47
N SER A 409 -23.90 25.45 11.09
CA SER A 409 -24.62 24.21 10.79
C SER A 409 -25.66 24.40 9.68
N GLN A 410 -25.95 23.33 8.97
CA GLN A 410 -26.89 23.30 7.85
C GLN A 410 -27.64 21.97 7.84
N GLY A 411 -28.96 22.02 7.65
CA GLY A 411 -29.76 20.85 7.30
C GLY A 411 -29.65 20.56 5.81
N LEU A 412 -29.26 19.34 5.45
CA LEU A 412 -29.24 18.83 4.09
C LEU A 412 -30.38 17.82 3.92
N MET A 413 -31.09 17.92 2.80
CA MET A 413 -32.15 16.97 2.45
C MET A 413 -31.54 15.72 1.80
N PRO A 414 -32.25 14.57 1.79
CA PRO A 414 -31.82 13.40 1.03
C PRO A 414 -31.51 13.80 -0.41
N SER A 415 -30.37 13.36 -0.94
CA SER A 415 -29.91 13.63 -2.30
C SER A 415 -29.72 15.11 -2.67
N SER A 416 -29.65 16.04 -1.71
CA SER A 416 -29.53 17.47 -2.02
C SER A 416 -28.15 17.82 -2.57
N SER A 417 -28.12 18.34 -3.80
CA SER A 417 -26.94 18.93 -4.46
C SER A 417 -26.47 20.25 -3.84
N ASN A 418 -27.34 20.90 -3.06
CA ASN A 418 -27.18 22.24 -2.50
C ASN A 418 -25.75 22.49 -2.00
N PHE A 419 -25.03 23.36 -2.70
CA PHE A 419 -23.63 23.62 -2.37
C PHE A 419 -23.49 24.21 -0.97
N LEU A 420 -22.54 23.67 -0.22
CA LEU A 420 -22.31 24.07 1.17
C LEU A 420 -21.71 25.49 1.20
N PRO A 421 -22.42 26.51 1.71
CA PRO A 421 -22.08 27.92 1.48
C PRO A 421 -20.80 28.36 2.20
N PHE A 422 -20.40 27.62 3.25
CA PHE A 422 -19.17 27.86 3.98
C PHE A 422 -17.88 27.55 3.19
N TYR A 423 -17.97 27.09 1.93
CA TYR A 423 -16.78 26.93 1.08
C TYR A 423 -15.91 28.21 1.01
N GLN A 424 -16.51 29.38 1.25
CA GLN A 424 -15.79 30.66 1.28
C GLN A 424 -14.91 30.83 2.53
N SER A 425 -15.31 30.33 3.71
CA SER A 425 -14.45 30.37 4.92
C SER A 425 -13.34 29.30 4.91
N LEU A 426 -13.37 28.36 3.94
CA LEU A 426 -12.25 27.46 3.65
C LEU A 426 -11.08 28.15 2.92
N LYS A 427 -11.20 29.44 2.55
CA LYS A 427 -10.08 30.23 2.03
C LYS A 427 -9.03 30.50 3.10
N ASP A 428 -9.49 30.83 4.30
CA ASP A 428 -8.65 31.39 5.38
C ASP A 428 -8.09 30.30 6.30
N GLY A 429 -8.43 29.02 6.08
CA GLY A 429 -7.93 27.94 6.91
C GLY A 429 -8.49 26.56 6.58
N PHE A 430 -8.51 25.72 7.60
CA PHE A 430 -8.91 24.32 7.56
C PHE A 430 -10.26 24.15 8.26
N SER A 431 -11.13 23.26 7.76
CA SER A 431 -12.42 22.98 8.41
C SER A 431 -12.56 21.52 8.85
N ASN A 432 -13.04 21.33 10.08
CA ASN A 432 -13.61 20.08 10.56
C ASN A 432 -15.10 20.07 10.17
N ILE A 433 -15.56 18.97 9.56
CA ILE A 433 -16.97 18.76 9.23
C ILE A 433 -17.46 17.51 9.92
N THR A 434 -18.56 17.63 10.66
CA THR A 434 -19.26 16.52 11.29
C THR A 434 -20.68 16.43 10.75
N THR A 435 -21.19 15.21 10.62
CA THR A 435 -22.52 14.94 10.03
C THR A 435 -23.27 13.91 10.86
N SER A 436 -24.59 14.10 10.98
CA SER A 436 -25.46 13.25 11.79
C SER A 436 -25.72 11.86 11.21
N GLN A 437 -25.35 11.63 9.94
CA GLN A 437 -25.43 10.35 9.22
C GLN A 437 -24.20 10.24 8.30
N PRO A 438 -23.78 9.02 7.89
CA PRO A 438 -22.74 8.86 6.88
C PRO A 438 -23.09 9.47 5.53
N VAL A 439 -22.11 10.10 4.90
CA VAL A 439 -22.18 10.74 3.58
C VAL A 439 -20.92 10.44 2.75
N SER A 440 -20.98 10.64 1.43
CA SER A 440 -19.77 11.01 0.68
C SER A 440 -19.78 12.52 0.47
N LEU A 441 -18.61 13.14 0.64
CA LEU A 441 -18.42 14.59 0.65
C LEU A 441 -17.33 14.93 -0.36
N SER A 442 -17.66 15.78 -1.34
CA SER A 442 -16.82 16.02 -2.51
C SER A 442 -16.68 17.51 -2.83
N LEU A 443 -15.48 17.90 -3.24
CA LEU A 443 -15.13 19.25 -3.68
C LEU A 443 -15.04 19.29 -5.21
N ILE A 444 -15.87 20.10 -5.86
CA ILE A 444 -15.90 20.32 -7.31
C ILE A 444 -15.36 21.70 -7.66
N ARG A 445 -14.62 21.79 -8.77
CA ARG A 445 -14.02 23.01 -9.32
C ARG A 445 -13.74 22.83 -10.82
N HIS A 446 -13.32 23.90 -11.49
CA HIS A 446 -12.71 23.85 -12.83
C HIS A 446 -11.75 22.65 -12.97
N GLY A 447 -12.11 21.70 -13.84
CA GLY A 447 -11.28 20.54 -14.20
C GLY A 447 -10.93 19.58 -13.05
N SER A 448 -11.71 19.54 -11.95
CA SER A 448 -11.47 18.57 -10.87
C SER A 448 -12.72 18.29 -10.01
N LEU A 449 -12.84 17.03 -9.59
CA LEU A 449 -13.72 16.57 -8.52
C LEU A 449 -12.87 15.75 -7.55
N ILE A 450 -12.77 16.22 -6.31
CA ILE A 450 -11.92 15.65 -5.25
C ILE A 450 -12.85 15.10 -4.17
N GLU A 451 -12.93 13.78 -4.05
CA GLU A 451 -13.65 13.15 -2.92
C GLU A 451 -12.79 13.19 -1.65
N LEU A 452 -13.40 13.56 -0.54
CA LEU A 452 -12.72 13.66 0.76
C LEU A 452 -12.58 12.29 1.43
N ILE A 453 -11.51 12.12 2.19
CA ILE A 453 -11.24 10.93 3.01
C ILE A 453 -11.89 11.15 4.39
N PRO A 454 -12.84 10.32 4.84
CA PRO A 454 -13.32 10.33 6.22
C PRO A 454 -12.20 10.06 7.23
N ILE A 455 -12.29 10.59 8.45
CA ILE A 455 -11.31 10.29 9.52
C ILE A 455 -11.23 8.77 9.80
N SER A 456 -12.34 8.05 9.65
CA SER A 456 -12.42 6.58 9.76
C SER A 456 -11.77 5.80 8.61
N MET A 457 -11.29 6.49 7.56
CA MET A 457 -10.56 5.91 6.42
C MET A 457 -9.13 6.45 6.30
N PHE A 458 -8.64 7.15 7.33
CA PHE A 458 -7.22 7.48 7.46
C PHE A 458 -6.44 6.18 7.64
N SER A 459 -5.33 6.00 6.93
CA SER A 459 -4.49 4.79 6.98
C SER A 459 -3.06 5.14 7.39
N ALA A 460 -2.27 4.17 7.84
CA ALA A 460 -0.89 4.38 8.23
C ALA A 460 0.11 4.42 7.05
N CYS A 461 -0.29 3.97 5.86
CA CYS A 461 0.60 3.91 4.69
C CYS A 461 -0.15 4.20 3.37
N TYR A 462 0.38 5.17 2.63
CA TYR A 462 -0.09 5.55 1.29
C TYR A 462 1.00 5.41 0.23
N LEU A 463 0.65 4.79 -0.90
CA LEU A 463 1.43 4.78 -2.13
C LEU A 463 1.03 5.98 -2.99
N VAL A 464 2.03 6.76 -3.37
CA VAL A 464 1.90 7.97 -4.19
C VAL A 464 2.51 7.71 -5.56
N HIS A 465 1.71 7.95 -6.60
CA HIS A 465 2.17 7.99 -7.98
C HIS A 465 2.23 9.42 -8.51
N SER A 466 3.34 9.75 -9.16
CA SER A 466 3.43 10.87 -10.08
C SER A 466 3.10 10.43 -11.50
N THR A 467 2.51 11.35 -12.27
CA THR A 467 2.21 11.27 -13.72
C THR A 467 3.30 11.92 -14.59
N SER A 468 4.40 12.39 -13.97
CA SER A 468 5.64 12.88 -14.60
C SER A 468 5.59 14.19 -15.39
N GLN A 469 4.41 14.79 -15.59
CA GLN A 469 4.27 15.98 -16.45
C GLN A 469 4.58 17.31 -15.75
N THR A 470 4.32 17.45 -14.45
CA THR A 470 4.65 18.65 -13.67
C THR A 470 5.08 18.32 -12.24
N LYS A 471 5.28 19.34 -11.39
CA LYS A 471 5.54 19.15 -9.96
C LYS A 471 4.31 18.57 -9.24
N SER A 472 4.43 17.36 -8.71
CA SER A 472 3.44 16.79 -7.79
C SER A 472 3.57 17.39 -6.38
N LEU A 473 2.43 17.62 -5.74
CA LEU A 473 2.30 18.17 -4.39
C LEU A 473 1.46 17.21 -3.53
N ALA A 474 1.98 16.80 -2.37
CA ALA A 474 1.19 16.14 -1.35
C ALA A 474 0.56 17.17 -0.40
N VAL A 475 -0.70 16.92 -0.03
CA VAL A 475 -1.37 17.53 1.14
C VAL A 475 -1.59 16.40 2.15
N ILE A 476 -0.99 16.52 3.33
CA ILE A 476 -0.94 15.44 4.33
C ILE A 476 -1.57 15.94 5.63
N ILE A 477 -2.36 15.08 6.28
CA ILE A 477 -2.98 15.31 7.58
C ILE A 477 -2.48 14.22 8.54
N VAL A 478 -1.98 14.63 9.71
CA VAL A 478 -1.50 13.74 10.78
C VAL A 478 -1.89 14.33 12.13
N GLU A 479 -1.93 13.51 13.16
CA GLU A 479 -2.06 13.97 14.55
C GLU A 479 -0.87 14.86 14.95
N THR A 480 -1.13 16.00 15.57
CA THR A 480 -0.12 17.04 15.86
C THR A 480 1.04 16.52 16.72
N ALA A 481 0.75 15.67 17.70
CA ALA A 481 1.76 15.03 18.56
C ALA A 481 2.67 14.03 17.79
N GLN A 482 2.28 13.62 16.59
CA GLN A 482 2.92 12.57 15.81
C GLN A 482 3.70 13.10 14.59
N VAL A 483 3.61 14.39 14.28
CA VAL A 483 4.38 15.06 13.21
C VAL A 483 5.86 14.63 13.11
N PRO A 484 6.65 14.54 14.22
CA PRO A 484 8.07 14.15 14.14
C PRO A 484 8.32 12.69 13.70
N ASN A 485 7.31 11.84 13.80
CA ASN A 485 7.40 10.41 13.50
C ASN A 485 7.07 10.09 12.03
N MET A 486 6.62 11.06 11.23
CA MET A 486 6.38 10.93 9.79
C MET A 486 7.60 10.34 9.03
N ARG A 487 7.34 9.53 8.00
CA ARG A 487 8.37 8.92 7.14
C ARG A 487 8.03 9.07 5.66
N LEU A 488 9.08 9.14 4.83
CA LEU A 488 9.00 9.19 3.37
C LEU A 488 9.95 8.14 2.80
N ASN A 489 9.39 7.14 2.12
CA ASN A 489 10.09 5.91 1.74
C ASN A 489 10.81 5.31 2.96
N ASN A 490 12.09 4.98 2.85
CA ASN A 490 12.89 4.45 3.96
C ASN A 490 13.62 5.56 4.76
N GLY A 491 13.23 6.84 4.59
CA GLY A 491 13.93 8.00 5.12
C GLY A 491 13.13 8.83 6.13
N GLN A 492 13.81 9.82 6.71
CA GLN A 492 13.15 10.91 7.44
C GLN A 492 12.21 11.68 6.50
N PHE A 493 11.08 12.13 7.03
CA PHE A 493 10.15 12.98 6.29
C PHE A 493 10.74 14.39 6.06
N SER A 494 10.25 15.10 5.04
CA SER A 494 10.88 16.33 4.54
C SER A 494 11.10 17.37 5.65
N PRO A 495 12.36 17.77 5.94
CA PRO A 495 12.68 18.70 7.03
C PRO A 495 12.27 20.15 6.73
N THR A 496 11.85 20.45 5.49
CA THR A 496 11.33 21.76 5.06
C THR A 496 9.79 21.83 5.05
N ALA A 497 9.10 20.77 5.51
CA ALA A 497 7.64 20.75 5.56
C ALA A 497 7.10 21.69 6.64
N VAL A 498 6.42 22.76 6.24
CA VAL A 498 5.74 23.68 7.15
C VAL A 498 4.40 23.06 7.59
N TRP A 499 4.33 22.65 8.86
CA TRP A 499 3.13 22.10 9.49
C TRP A 499 2.27 23.20 10.09
N ASN A 500 0.96 23.08 9.92
CA ASN A 500 -0.05 24.03 10.36
C ASN A 500 -1.08 23.28 11.21
N ALA A 501 -1.37 23.78 12.42
CA ALA A 501 -2.37 23.18 13.28
C ALA A 501 -3.79 23.36 12.72
N ILE A 502 -4.68 22.40 13.00
CA ILE A 502 -6.09 22.45 12.62
C ILE A 502 -6.91 22.85 13.83
N ASN A 503 -7.20 24.16 13.96
CA ASN A 503 -7.91 24.75 15.08
C ASN A 503 -9.18 23.96 15.45
N GLY A 504 -9.34 23.64 16.73
CA GLY A 504 -10.45 22.83 17.24
C GLY A 504 -10.27 21.31 17.08
N THR A 505 -9.09 20.82 16.65
CA THR A 505 -8.81 19.38 16.53
C THR A 505 -7.40 19.02 17.00
N GLN A 506 -7.13 17.72 17.19
CA GLN A 506 -5.80 17.19 17.52
C GLN A 506 -4.86 17.04 16.30
N TYR A 507 -5.25 17.50 15.11
CA TYR A 507 -4.54 17.26 13.86
C TYR A 507 -3.77 18.49 13.36
N SER A 508 -2.73 18.24 12.57
CA SER A 508 -1.97 19.22 11.80
C SER A 508 -1.87 18.77 10.35
N TRP A 509 -1.61 19.73 9.45
CA TRP A 509 -1.44 19.46 8.02
C TRP A 509 -0.23 20.19 7.42
N ALA A 510 0.33 19.61 6.36
CA ALA A 510 1.41 20.20 5.60
C ALA A 510 1.20 20.04 4.09
N ARG A 511 1.85 20.93 3.33
CA ARG A 511 2.07 20.82 1.89
C ARG A 511 3.52 20.40 1.65
N VAL A 512 3.76 19.40 0.82
CA VAL A 512 5.10 18.89 0.50
C VAL A 512 5.25 18.66 -0.99
N ASP A 513 6.19 19.38 -1.62
CA ASP A 513 6.60 19.16 -3.01
C ASP A 513 7.28 17.78 -3.13
N LEU A 514 6.78 16.93 -4.04
CA LEU A 514 7.34 15.59 -4.29
C LEU A 514 8.35 15.57 -5.44
N SER A 515 8.99 16.71 -5.69
CA SER A 515 9.85 16.91 -6.87
C SER A 515 11.21 16.19 -6.70
N PRO A 516 11.66 15.31 -7.62
CA PRO A 516 11.02 14.87 -8.87
C PRO A 516 10.83 13.33 -9.06
N LEU A 517 9.75 12.99 -9.79
CA LEU A 517 9.69 11.93 -10.83
C LEU A 517 9.72 10.43 -10.47
N LYS A 518 9.57 9.99 -9.21
CA LYS A 518 9.42 8.55 -8.88
C LYS A 518 8.19 8.28 -8.01
N SER A 519 7.69 7.04 -8.03
CA SER A 519 6.64 6.61 -7.08
C SER A 519 7.22 6.65 -5.66
N GLN A 520 6.43 7.07 -4.69
CA GLN A 520 6.86 7.27 -3.31
C GLN A 520 5.88 6.64 -2.32
N VAL A 521 6.35 6.34 -1.11
CA VAL A 521 5.53 5.81 -0.02
C VAL A 521 5.55 6.79 1.15
N ILE A 522 4.38 7.28 1.56
CA ILE A 522 4.23 8.17 2.72
C ILE A 522 3.56 7.37 3.83
N TRP A 523 4.22 7.28 4.98
CA TRP A 523 3.75 6.42 6.07
C TRP A 523 4.11 6.94 7.45
N HIS A 524 3.47 6.36 8.46
CA HIS A 524 3.59 6.79 9.83
C HIS A 524 3.57 5.59 10.82
N PRO A 525 4.53 5.49 11.77
CA PRO A 525 4.73 4.28 12.58
C PRO A 525 3.74 4.04 13.72
N TYR A 526 3.04 5.09 14.20
CA TYR A 526 2.27 5.01 15.47
C TYR A 526 0.84 5.59 15.43
N SER A 527 0.39 6.08 14.27
CA SER A 527 -0.90 6.80 14.12
C SER A 527 -1.30 6.84 12.64
N LYS A 528 -2.59 7.06 12.34
CA LYS A 528 -3.14 7.01 10.98
C LYS A 528 -3.17 8.42 10.36
N ILE A 529 -2.89 8.51 9.06
CA ILE A 529 -2.77 9.76 8.31
C ILE A 529 -3.80 9.81 7.16
N ALA A 530 -3.95 10.97 6.54
CA ALA A 530 -4.55 11.09 5.22
C ALA A 530 -3.58 11.79 4.27
N VAL A 531 -3.54 11.33 3.03
CA VAL A 531 -2.67 11.85 1.97
C VAL A 531 -3.50 12.10 0.72
N TYR A 532 -3.47 13.33 0.24
CA TYR A 532 -3.97 13.72 -1.07
C TYR A 532 -2.79 14.15 -1.94
N VAL A 533 -2.85 13.87 -3.24
CA VAL A 533 -1.80 14.15 -4.22
C VAL A 533 -2.38 14.93 -5.38
N PHE A 534 -1.72 16.03 -5.73
CA PHE A 534 -2.12 16.90 -6.84
C PHE A 534 -0.95 17.17 -7.78
N GLU A 535 -1.21 17.08 -9.09
CA GLU A 535 -0.35 17.62 -10.14
C GLU A 535 -1.06 18.78 -10.84
N LYS A 536 -0.37 19.48 -11.74
CA LYS A 536 -0.95 20.52 -12.59
C LYS A 536 -0.89 20.09 -14.05
N MET A 537 -1.95 20.37 -14.79
CA MET A 537 -1.96 20.28 -16.25
C MET A 537 -1.10 21.40 -16.85
N ALA A 538 -0.75 21.29 -18.13
CA ALA A 538 -0.06 22.35 -18.87
C ALA A 538 -0.86 23.68 -18.91
N THR A 539 -2.18 23.62 -18.74
CA THR A 539 -3.07 24.79 -18.58
C THR A 539 -2.96 25.51 -17.23
N GLY A 540 -2.24 24.94 -16.26
CA GLY A 540 -2.13 25.41 -14.87
C GLY A 540 -3.23 24.88 -13.93
N VAL A 541 -4.26 24.21 -14.47
CA VAL A 541 -5.36 23.60 -13.70
C VAL A 541 -4.84 22.43 -12.86
N PRO A 542 -5.10 22.37 -11.54
CA PRO A 542 -4.72 21.22 -10.71
C PRO A 542 -5.64 20.01 -10.96
N TYR A 543 -5.10 18.81 -10.80
CA TYR A 543 -5.84 17.53 -10.80
C TYR A 543 -5.25 16.55 -9.80
N GLY A 544 -6.01 15.49 -9.48
CA GLY A 544 -5.64 14.49 -8.48
C GLY A 544 -6.67 14.39 -7.35
N GLY A 545 -6.30 13.74 -6.26
CA GLY A 545 -7.23 13.38 -5.18
C GLY A 545 -6.56 12.55 -4.08
N PRO A 546 -7.28 11.64 -3.40
CA PRO A 546 -6.69 10.69 -2.46
C PRO A 546 -5.51 9.90 -3.06
N ALA A 547 -4.48 9.66 -2.26
CA ALA A 547 -3.43 8.68 -2.56
C ALA A 547 -3.90 7.25 -2.25
N ILE A 548 -3.20 6.25 -2.78
CA ILE A 548 -3.58 4.83 -2.65
C ILE A 548 -3.27 4.32 -1.23
N SER A 549 -4.27 3.95 -0.46
CA SER A 549 -4.13 3.30 0.85
C SER A 549 -3.57 1.88 0.71
N VAL A 550 -2.39 1.62 1.28
CA VAL A 550 -1.74 0.29 1.27
C VAL A 550 -1.82 -0.41 2.62
N LYS A 551 -1.91 0.32 3.74
CA LYS A 551 -2.04 -0.29 5.07
C LYS A 551 -2.81 0.57 6.06
N ASP A 552 -3.89 0.03 6.59
CA ASP A 552 -4.68 0.66 7.65
C ASP A 552 -3.87 0.89 8.94
N ASN A 553 -3.38 -0.19 9.55
CA ASN A 553 -2.77 -0.12 10.88
C ASN A 553 -1.27 0.26 10.83
N PRO A 554 -0.80 1.14 11.74
CA PRO A 554 0.61 1.49 11.85
C PRO A 554 1.52 0.31 12.22
N ASP A 555 2.76 0.38 11.75
CA ASP A 555 3.84 -0.54 12.09
C ASP A 555 5.14 0.27 12.27
N PRO A 556 5.93 0.05 13.34
CA PRO A 556 7.15 0.83 13.60
C PRO A 556 8.24 0.77 12.52
N TYR A 557 8.25 -0.28 11.69
CA TYR A 557 9.35 -0.59 10.78
C TYR A 557 9.06 -0.23 9.31
N GLY A 558 7.80 -0.03 8.92
CA GLY A 558 7.44 0.39 7.56
C GLY A 558 6.03 0.01 7.15
N CYS A 559 5.74 0.17 5.85
CA CYS A 559 4.49 -0.28 5.25
C CYS A 559 4.41 -1.81 5.18
N LEU A 560 3.87 -2.44 6.22
CA LEU A 560 3.77 -3.89 6.34
C LEU A 560 2.84 -4.51 5.28
N VAL A 561 3.41 -5.13 4.25
CA VAL A 561 2.66 -5.90 3.24
C VAL A 561 2.24 -7.25 3.85
N SER A 562 3.21 -8.07 4.27
CA SER A 562 2.98 -9.38 4.86
C SER A 562 3.50 -9.39 6.30
N PRO A 563 2.71 -9.85 7.30
CA PRO A 563 3.20 -10.02 8.67
C PRO A 563 4.28 -11.11 8.73
N ASN A 564 5.05 -11.13 9.83
CA ASN A 564 5.87 -12.28 10.17
C ASN A 564 4.98 -13.45 10.62
N LEU A 565 5.32 -14.66 10.20
CA LEU A 565 4.51 -15.85 10.42
C LEU A 565 5.36 -17.06 10.83
N PHE A 566 4.95 -17.73 11.89
CA PHE A 566 5.37 -19.11 12.15
C PHE A 566 4.45 -20.07 11.39
N THR A 567 5.00 -21.15 10.83
CA THR A 567 4.20 -22.14 10.09
C THR A 567 4.84 -23.52 10.11
N VAL A 568 4.01 -24.56 10.31
CA VAL A 568 4.44 -25.95 10.41
C VAL A 568 4.03 -26.75 9.17
N LYS A 569 4.95 -27.47 8.52
CA LYS A 569 4.57 -28.43 7.45
C LYS A 569 3.99 -29.69 8.10
N ASN A 570 2.92 -30.24 7.54
CA ASN A 570 2.31 -31.46 8.05
C ASN A 570 3.16 -32.73 7.85
N GLU A 571 4.00 -32.78 6.82
CA GLU A 571 4.96 -33.88 6.63
C GLU A 571 6.18 -33.73 7.53
N SER A 572 6.60 -34.84 8.13
CA SER A 572 7.85 -34.95 8.87
C SER A 572 9.06 -35.10 7.93
N LEU A 573 10.10 -34.29 8.12
CA LEU A 573 11.33 -34.27 7.32
C LEU A 573 12.57 -34.39 8.23
N SER A 574 13.72 -34.78 7.69
CA SER A 574 14.99 -34.62 8.42
C SER A 574 15.29 -33.13 8.65
N TRP A 575 16.14 -32.80 9.62
CA TRP A 575 16.49 -31.40 9.90
C TRP A 575 17.14 -30.68 8.70
N PRO A 576 18.03 -31.30 7.89
CA PRO A 576 18.56 -30.67 6.67
C PRO A 576 17.50 -30.38 5.61
N GLU A 577 16.57 -31.30 5.36
CA GLU A 577 15.46 -31.12 4.42
C GLU A 577 14.49 -30.05 4.91
N SER A 578 14.19 -30.06 6.21
CA SER A 578 13.39 -29.05 6.91
C SER A 578 13.96 -27.64 6.69
N ARG A 579 15.28 -27.49 6.80
CA ARG A 579 15.99 -26.23 6.52
C ARG A 579 15.83 -25.78 5.06
N LEU A 580 15.92 -26.71 4.10
CA LEU A 580 15.75 -26.41 2.68
C LEU A 580 14.29 -26.02 2.37
N TYR A 581 13.31 -26.72 2.94
CA TYR A 581 11.89 -26.41 2.80
C TYR A 581 11.55 -24.99 3.30
N CYS A 582 12.03 -24.60 4.49
CA CYS A 582 11.79 -23.24 4.99
C CYS A 582 12.44 -22.17 4.09
N LEU A 583 13.64 -22.43 3.55
CA LEU A 583 14.32 -21.52 2.61
C LEU A 583 13.58 -21.39 1.27
N GLN A 584 12.95 -22.46 0.77
CA GLN A 584 12.09 -22.42 -0.41
C GLN A 584 10.81 -21.58 -0.19
N LYS A 585 10.35 -21.46 1.07
CA LYS A 585 9.25 -20.58 1.48
C LYS A 585 9.69 -19.16 1.87
N SER A 586 10.89 -18.73 1.42
CA SER A 586 11.50 -17.42 1.74
C SER A 586 11.68 -17.14 3.25
N GLY A 587 11.69 -18.19 4.07
CA GLY A 587 11.89 -18.13 5.51
C GLY A 587 13.11 -18.94 5.97
N TYR A 588 13.12 -19.31 7.25
CA TYR A 588 14.15 -20.16 7.86
C TYR A 588 13.54 -21.06 8.93
N LEU A 589 14.26 -22.10 9.37
CA LEU A 589 13.86 -22.88 10.55
C LEU A 589 13.79 -21.96 11.77
N ALA A 590 12.68 -22.01 12.50
CA ALA A 590 12.34 -21.03 13.53
C ALA A 590 13.47 -20.77 14.54
N SER A 591 13.81 -19.49 14.74
CA SER A 591 14.81 -19.02 15.71
C SER A 591 14.18 -18.16 16.80
N PRO A 592 13.45 -18.75 17.79
CA PRO A 592 12.90 -18.01 18.93
C PRO A 592 14.00 -17.57 19.91
N SER A 593 14.77 -16.55 19.53
CA SER A 593 15.92 -16.05 20.31
C SER A 593 15.54 -15.02 21.40
N TRP A 594 14.25 -14.91 21.76
CA TRP A 594 13.75 -14.10 22.90
C TRP A 594 12.40 -14.64 23.41
N PRO A 595 11.96 -14.32 24.65
CA PRO A 595 10.80 -14.93 25.30
C PRO A 595 9.47 -14.77 24.54
N GLU A 596 9.24 -13.60 23.94
CA GLU A 596 8.03 -13.28 23.20
C GLU A 596 7.96 -14.05 21.88
N ALA A 597 9.09 -14.25 21.19
CA ALA A 597 9.15 -15.10 20.01
C ALA A 597 8.90 -16.58 20.35
N GLN A 598 9.44 -17.08 21.47
CA GLN A 598 9.13 -18.43 21.96
C GLN A 598 7.64 -18.57 22.31
N SER A 599 7.05 -17.53 22.90
CA SER A 599 5.63 -17.52 23.28
C SER A 599 4.69 -17.48 22.07
N TYR A 600 5.01 -16.68 21.05
CA TYR A 600 4.25 -16.63 19.79
C TYR A 600 4.39 -17.93 18.99
N MET A 601 5.60 -18.49 18.89
CA MET A 601 5.84 -19.80 18.26
C MET A 601 5.05 -20.92 18.95
N ALA A 602 4.99 -20.91 20.29
CA ALA A 602 4.21 -21.86 21.08
C ALA A 602 2.68 -21.73 20.87
N GLN A 603 2.17 -20.50 20.73
CA GLN A 603 0.77 -20.26 20.39
C GLN A 603 0.42 -20.81 19.01
N GLN A 604 1.28 -20.60 18.00
CA GLN A 604 1.06 -21.14 16.67
C GLN A 604 1.08 -22.67 16.65
N LEU A 605 2.00 -23.32 17.37
CA LEU A 605 2.05 -24.79 17.48
C LEU A 605 0.76 -25.37 18.09
N ALA A 606 0.17 -24.68 19.07
CA ALA A 606 -1.10 -25.08 19.66
C ALA A 606 -2.29 -24.85 18.69
N ALA A 607 -2.29 -23.75 17.93
CA ALA A 607 -3.32 -23.46 16.93
C ALA A 607 -3.27 -24.44 15.74
N ASP A 608 -2.06 -24.80 15.28
CA ASP A 608 -1.79 -25.78 14.22
C ASP A 608 -2.03 -27.24 14.69
N GLY A 609 -2.48 -27.46 15.94
CA GLY A 609 -2.77 -28.79 16.49
C GLY A 609 -1.56 -29.72 16.64
N VAL A 610 -0.36 -29.16 16.81
CA VAL A 610 0.91 -29.90 16.74
C VAL A 610 1.24 -30.58 18.08
N ASN A 611 0.51 -31.66 18.36
CA ASN A 611 0.67 -32.55 19.52
C ASN A 611 2.00 -33.37 19.51
N GLY A 612 3.03 -32.90 18.81
CA GLY A 612 4.26 -33.64 18.51
C GLY A 612 5.53 -32.82 18.74
N GLN A 613 6.61 -33.22 18.08
CA GLN A 613 7.87 -32.47 18.04
C GLN A 613 8.03 -31.78 16.68
N ALA A 614 8.54 -30.56 16.67
CA ALA A 614 8.82 -29.81 15.46
C ALA A 614 10.27 -29.27 15.44
N TRP A 615 10.94 -29.32 14.28
CA TRP A 615 12.32 -28.86 14.14
C TRP A 615 12.44 -27.34 14.25
N ILE A 616 13.44 -26.86 15.01
CA ILE A 616 13.80 -25.43 15.11
C ILE A 616 15.23 -25.16 14.62
N GLY A 617 15.59 -23.89 14.44
CA GLY A 617 16.83 -23.44 13.80
C GLY A 617 18.11 -23.57 14.63
N LEU A 618 18.04 -24.12 15.84
CA LEU A 618 19.18 -24.27 16.75
C LEU A 618 19.95 -25.57 16.44
N ARG A 619 21.28 -25.48 16.34
CA ARG A 619 22.16 -26.61 16.01
C ARG A 619 23.44 -26.57 16.86
N ARG A 620 24.02 -27.74 17.14
CA ARG A 620 25.32 -27.87 17.82
C ARG A 620 26.47 -27.86 16.83
N SER A 621 27.55 -27.17 17.19
CA SER A 621 28.84 -27.21 16.52
C SER A 621 29.49 -28.58 16.72
N LEU A 622 30.01 -29.19 15.64
CA LEU A 622 30.81 -30.42 15.72
C LEU A 622 32.23 -30.18 16.24
N LEU A 623 32.73 -28.95 16.15
CA LEU A 623 34.13 -28.59 16.47
C LEU A 623 34.28 -27.94 17.85
N THR A 624 33.32 -27.09 18.23
CA THR A 624 33.34 -26.33 19.49
C THR A 624 32.31 -26.82 20.51
N HIS A 625 31.43 -27.74 20.13
CA HIS A 625 30.29 -28.23 20.91
C HIS A 625 29.26 -27.17 21.37
N GLU A 626 29.43 -25.91 20.97
CA GLU A 626 28.51 -24.80 21.24
C GLU A 626 27.20 -24.89 20.45
N TRP A 627 26.14 -24.26 20.97
CA TRP A 627 24.86 -24.13 20.28
C TRP A 627 24.77 -22.80 19.51
N TYR A 628 24.33 -22.85 18.25
CA TYR A 628 24.21 -21.67 17.38
C TYR A 628 22.94 -21.72 16.52
N TRP A 629 22.33 -20.55 16.28
CA TRP A 629 21.21 -20.43 15.37
C TRP A 629 21.66 -20.43 13.90
N GLN A 630 20.92 -21.10 13.03
CA GLN A 630 21.17 -21.07 11.58
C GLN A 630 21.03 -19.68 10.93
N THR A 631 20.37 -18.75 11.61
CA THR A 631 20.24 -17.34 11.24
C THR A 631 21.49 -16.51 11.54
N GLY A 632 22.47 -17.04 12.27
CA GLY A 632 23.63 -16.28 12.76
C GLY A 632 23.32 -15.35 13.96
N GLN A 633 22.10 -15.39 14.49
CA GLN A 633 21.74 -14.70 15.73
C GLN A 633 22.51 -15.28 16.93
N SER A 634 22.83 -14.44 17.92
CA SER A 634 23.40 -14.89 19.19
C SER A 634 22.39 -15.68 20.03
N LEU A 635 22.89 -16.63 20.82
CA LEU A 635 22.08 -17.43 21.74
C LEU A 635 22.00 -16.75 23.12
N SER A 636 21.34 -15.60 23.18
CA SER A 636 21.13 -14.83 24.43
C SER A 636 20.00 -15.38 25.31
N PHE A 637 19.07 -16.14 24.72
CA PHE A 637 17.91 -16.74 25.38
C PHE A 637 17.91 -18.25 25.17
N SER A 638 17.44 -19.01 26.18
CA SER A 638 17.14 -20.44 26.01
C SER A 638 15.91 -20.88 26.78
N ASN A 639 15.16 -21.84 26.22
CA ASN A 639 13.98 -22.45 26.84
C ASN A 639 14.05 -23.97 26.70
N TRP A 640 15.17 -24.55 27.13
CA TRP A 640 15.37 -25.99 27.22
C TRP A 640 14.38 -26.64 28.20
N ASP A 641 13.88 -27.82 27.83
CA ASP A 641 13.27 -28.75 28.77
C ASP A 641 14.38 -29.28 29.71
N SER A 642 14.07 -29.47 31.00
CA SER A 642 15.03 -29.25 32.11
C SER A 642 16.34 -30.06 32.06
N ASP A 643 16.33 -31.21 31.39
CA ASP A 643 17.38 -32.23 31.46
C ASP A 643 18.01 -32.54 30.07
N GLN A 644 17.68 -31.75 29.05
CA GLN A 644 17.78 -32.18 27.65
C GLN A 644 18.89 -31.53 26.81
N GLN A 645 19.77 -30.69 27.39
CA GLN A 645 20.90 -30.09 26.64
C GLN A 645 21.94 -31.13 26.16
N GLY A 646 22.22 -32.14 26.99
CA GLY A 646 22.99 -33.35 26.64
C GLY A 646 24.47 -33.15 26.26
N GLY A 647 25.17 -34.26 26.06
CA GLY A 647 26.37 -34.30 25.23
C GLY A 647 26.00 -34.46 23.75
N PRO A 648 26.99 -34.49 22.83
CA PRO A 648 26.76 -34.63 21.40
C PRO A 648 26.00 -35.92 21.00
N GLU A 649 26.08 -36.97 21.83
CA GLU A 649 25.43 -38.27 21.64
C GLU A 649 23.90 -38.23 21.70
N LYS A 650 23.30 -37.28 22.45
CA LYS A 650 21.84 -37.12 22.51
C LYS A 650 21.27 -36.45 21.25
N GLY A 651 22.05 -35.57 20.61
CA GLY A 651 21.63 -34.92 19.38
C GLY A 651 22.43 -33.65 19.05
N LEU A 652 22.53 -33.36 17.75
CA LEU A 652 23.17 -32.13 17.24
C LEU A 652 22.15 -31.11 16.71
N CYS A 653 20.87 -31.46 16.66
CA CYS A 653 19.78 -30.60 16.21
C CYS A 653 18.72 -30.50 17.32
N VAL A 654 17.94 -29.41 17.30
CA VAL A 654 16.97 -29.11 18.36
C VAL A 654 15.55 -29.08 17.79
N SER A 655 14.64 -29.72 18.51
CA SER A 655 13.20 -29.68 18.25
C SER A 655 12.47 -29.04 19.43
N VAL A 656 11.41 -28.29 19.15
CA VAL A 656 10.44 -27.87 20.18
C VAL A 656 9.42 -28.99 20.40
N LYS A 657 9.01 -29.19 21.65
CA LYS A 657 8.08 -30.25 22.09
C LYS A 657 7.14 -29.71 23.17
N MET A 658 5.88 -30.13 23.16
CA MET A 658 4.91 -29.88 24.23
C MET A 658 5.15 -30.85 25.40
N ASP A 659 5.25 -30.32 26.63
CA ASP A 659 5.35 -31.12 27.86
C ASP A 659 3.98 -31.60 28.38
N ARG A 660 3.97 -32.39 29.45
CA ARG A 660 2.73 -32.89 30.08
C ARG A 660 1.87 -31.80 30.76
N LYS A 661 2.36 -30.57 30.85
CA LYS A 661 1.68 -29.39 31.41
C LYS A 661 1.23 -28.41 30.31
N GLY A 662 1.44 -28.75 29.04
CA GLY A 662 1.11 -27.93 27.88
C GLY A 662 2.10 -26.80 27.57
N LYS A 663 3.28 -26.79 28.19
CA LYS A 663 4.36 -25.83 27.90
C LYS A 663 5.23 -26.37 26.76
N TYR A 664 5.55 -25.53 25.78
CA TYR A 664 6.51 -25.85 24.73
C TYR A 664 7.95 -25.58 25.20
N GLY A 665 8.78 -26.63 25.28
CA GLY A 665 10.20 -26.61 25.63
C GLY A 665 11.09 -27.12 24.50
N TRP A 666 12.40 -26.86 24.57
CA TRP A 666 13.38 -27.32 23.57
C TRP A 666 14.03 -28.64 23.99
N SER A 667 14.19 -29.55 23.02
CA SER A 667 14.68 -30.91 23.17
C SER A 667 15.79 -31.19 22.16
N THR A 668 16.83 -31.93 22.55
CA THR A 668 17.86 -32.40 21.60
C THR A 668 17.40 -33.65 20.86
N ALA A 669 17.70 -33.72 19.57
CA ALA A 669 17.38 -34.87 18.73
C ALA A 669 18.43 -35.10 17.63
N ARG A 670 18.45 -36.31 17.08
CA ARG A 670 19.31 -36.70 15.96
C ARG A 670 18.82 -36.00 14.69
N CYS A 671 19.70 -35.27 14.00
CA CYS A 671 19.34 -34.47 12.82
C CYS A 671 18.69 -35.28 11.66
N CYS A 672 18.91 -36.59 11.63
CA CYS A 672 18.35 -37.49 10.63
C CYS A 672 16.94 -38.02 11.00
N SER A 673 16.44 -37.74 12.21
CA SER A 673 15.07 -38.07 12.60
C SER A 673 14.06 -37.24 11.79
N THR A 674 12.94 -37.84 11.42
CA THR A 674 11.87 -37.16 10.68
C THR A 674 10.88 -36.49 11.64
N LEU A 675 10.90 -35.17 11.71
CA LEU A 675 9.96 -34.34 12.51
C LEU A 675 9.36 -33.24 11.64
N LYS A 676 8.22 -32.67 12.04
CA LYS A 676 7.59 -31.57 11.28
C LYS A 676 8.53 -30.33 11.28
N PRO A 677 8.84 -29.69 10.15
CA PRO A 677 9.59 -28.44 10.14
C PRO A 677 8.73 -27.29 10.69
N MET A 678 9.23 -26.56 11.68
CA MET A 678 8.67 -25.26 12.07
C MET A 678 9.48 -24.14 11.41
N CYS A 679 8.86 -23.46 10.45
CA CYS A 679 9.45 -22.35 9.74
C CYS A 679 9.02 -21.01 10.35
N PHE A 680 9.90 -20.02 10.27
CA PHE A 680 9.58 -18.61 10.45
C PHE A 680 9.78 -17.88 9.12
N ILE A 681 8.74 -17.17 8.69
CA ILE A 681 8.75 -16.28 7.53
C ILE A 681 8.83 -14.84 8.08
N PRO A 682 9.84 -14.03 7.71
CA PRO A 682 9.97 -12.67 8.18
C PRO A 682 8.90 -11.75 7.57
N ALA A 683 8.58 -10.67 8.28
CA ALA A 683 7.70 -9.62 7.78
C ALA A 683 8.27 -8.96 6.51
N THR A 684 7.40 -8.63 5.54
CA THR A 684 7.80 -7.97 4.30
C THR A 684 7.19 -6.57 4.23
N TYR A 685 8.04 -5.56 4.04
CA TYR A 685 7.62 -4.15 3.93
C TYR A 685 7.69 -3.67 2.47
N LEU A 686 6.79 -2.75 2.09
CA LEU A 686 6.78 -2.18 0.74
C LEU A 686 8.00 -1.28 0.54
N ILE A 687 8.95 -1.74 -0.28
CA ILE A 687 10.11 -0.97 -0.73
C ILE A 687 10.02 -0.84 -2.26
N LEU A 688 9.80 0.38 -2.75
CA LEU A 688 9.61 0.63 -4.18
C LEU A 688 10.92 0.48 -4.95
N THR A 689 10.89 -0.39 -5.96
CA THR A 689 12.01 -0.70 -6.86
C THR A 689 11.83 0.09 -8.16
N ASN A 690 12.38 1.31 -8.16
CA ASN A 690 12.25 2.33 -9.21
C ASN A 690 13.43 2.39 -10.19
#